data_AF-A0A5C6AFQ8-F1
#
_entry.id   AF-A0A5C6AFQ8-F1
#
_cell.length_a   1.000
_cell.length_b   1.000
_cell.length_c   1.000
_cell.angle_alpha   90.00
_cell.angle_beta   90.00
_cell.angle_gamma   90.00
#
_symmetry.space_group_name_H-M   'P 1'
#
loop_
_entity.id
_entity.type
_entity.pdbx_description
1 polymer ?
#
loop_
_entity_poly.entity_id
_entity_poly.type
_entity_poly.pdbx_seq_one_letter_code
_entity_poly.pdbx_strand_id
1 'polypeptide(L)'
;MEDFEQLRRAIREHDRRYYVEAAPTISDREYDALLERLRALEAEHPDQVTADSPTQRVGGEPITGFRTVDHARRMYSIDNSYDEEELTRWAQRCFEAIDPELLRINERLAELDDRESQLKGKRDAESKASREALVSERAALLQDRLNCLSVAASEGYPLPGGYVAEPKVDGVAASLRYERGALVQGLTRGDGYRGDDITHNLRTLRSVPLVLEGDAPEIFEVRGEVYMPREEFDRVNREQVAAGVEPFVNPRNATAGTLKQLDPKNVEGRGLRLVVHGAGERSDDLVLTSHVELVNAAASYGLVTSPLSRPCDTIKEVVEYVDWFEKEKASLPYNVDGVVVTVNRFDLQERLGYTSKFPRWRLAYKYATEQAATELLDIEWQMGKTGKLTPRAKMAPVFVAETTVQHATLHNVGELRRKDVRIGDTVIIEKAGEIIPQVVRVLDPERADRGQPVELPTVCPSCGAALVMEYDQRRQNDLAQWSKRVEREKQLAAKQSREPEPIPEPPPLTELDESGRYCPNPACPAQLKERLWHFASRGQMDVDGLGEKVIEQLLAADLVGGYGDLYRLHTKREALLALERMGEKKADNLLAGIEASKTRGLTRVLAALGIRHVGSTASRILAEQYGSIDALTAASIAELESFQIDGAESGIGPEIARSLYEYLHSDLGQAILADLRAEGVELTEEQPAPAATEGPLVGRTLVVTGTLERHSRNEAHDLIAKAGGKAASSVSAATDYLVAGEKAGSKLDKAQKLGVTVLSEEAFEQLLGLSKLAADERR
;
A
#
# COMPACT_ATOMS: atom_id res chain seq x y z
N MET A 1 -49.62 -16.80 17.19
CA MET A 1 -48.50 -17.22 16.32
C MET A 1 -47.29 -16.50 16.86
N GLU A 2 -46.31 -17.26 17.35
CA GLU A 2 -45.04 -16.68 17.77
C GLU A 2 -44.35 -16.13 16.53
N ASP A 3 -43.89 -14.89 16.59
CA ASP A 3 -43.34 -14.19 15.45
C ASP A 3 -41.89 -14.64 15.23
N PHE A 4 -41.63 -15.40 14.15
CA PHE A 4 -40.28 -15.82 13.73
C PHE A 4 -39.31 -14.65 13.74
N GLU A 5 -39.77 -13.48 13.32
CA GLU A 5 -38.95 -12.28 13.23
C GLU A 5 -38.61 -11.72 14.62
N GLN A 6 -39.51 -11.86 15.59
CA GLN A 6 -39.26 -11.45 16.96
C GLN A 6 -38.20 -12.33 17.63
N LEU A 7 -38.21 -13.64 17.37
CA LEU A 7 -37.20 -14.57 17.90
C LEU A 7 -35.85 -14.39 17.22
N ARG A 8 -35.82 -14.21 15.89
CA ARG A 8 -34.60 -13.88 15.13
C ARG A 8 -33.98 -12.57 15.62
N ARG A 9 -34.78 -11.50 15.76
CA ARG A 9 -34.32 -10.20 16.28
C ARG A 9 -33.80 -10.30 17.71
N ALA A 10 -34.46 -11.07 18.58
CA ALA A 10 -33.97 -11.28 19.95
C ALA A 10 -32.61 -11.98 19.96
N ILE A 11 -32.44 -13.04 19.17
CA ILE A 11 -31.15 -13.74 19.03
C ILE A 11 -30.08 -12.80 18.48
N ARG A 12 -30.39 -12.00 17.44
CA ARG A 12 -29.45 -11.02 16.86
C ARG A 12 -29.07 -9.91 17.85
N GLU A 13 -30.00 -9.44 18.68
CA GLU A 13 -29.70 -8.47 19.74
C GLU A 13 -28.80 -9.08 20.83
N HIS A 14 -29.00 -10.34 21.18
CA HIS A 14 -28.09 -11.04 22.10
C HIS A 14 -26.72 -11.32 21.46
N ASP A 15 -26.68 -11.67 20.18
CA ASP A 15 -25.43 -11.74 19.40
C ASP A 15 -24.72 -10.38 19.42
N ARG A 16 -25.44 -9.28 19.22
CA ARG A 16 -24.89 -7.93 19.29
C ARG A 16 -24.30 -7.66 20.68
N ARG A 17 -25.05 -7.88 21.75
CA ARG A 17 -24.57 -7.65 23.13
C ARG A 17 -23.36 -8.51 23.51
N TYR A 18 -23.39 -9.78 23.11
CA TYR A 18 -22.35 -10.75 23.41
C TYR A 18 -21.09 -10.51 22.56
N TYR A 19 -21.26 -10.41 21.24
CA TYR A 19 -20.16 -10.32 20.28
C TYR A 19 -19.63 -8.90 20.07
N VAL A 20 -20.45 -7.86 20.28
CA VAL A 20 -20.12 -6.45 20.02
C VAL A 20 -19.88 -5.67 21.29
N GLU A 21 -20.83 -5.68 22.22
CA GLU A 21 -20.77 -4.83 23.42
C GLU A 21 -19.96 -5.45 24.56
N ALA A 22 -19.64 -6.76 24.47
CA ALA A 22 -19.10 -7.54 25.58
C ALA A 22 -19.93 -7.40 26.87
N ALA A 23 -21.24 -7.19 26.72
CA ALA A 23 -22.20 -6.94 27.79
C ALA A 23 -23.39 -7.91 27.66
N PRO A 24 -23.17 -9.23 27.75
CA PRO A 24 -24.23 -10.20 27.59
C PRO A 24 -25.31 -10.01 28.66
N THR A 25 -26.56 -9.98 28.24
CA THR A 25 -27.72 -9.86 29.14
C THR A 25 -28.34 -11.19 29.52
N ILE A 26 -27.95 -12.27 28.84
CA ILE A 26 -28.41 -13.63 29.07
C ILE A 26 -27.21 -14.57 29.11
N SER A 27 -27.36 -15.71 29.79
CA SER A 27 -26.34 -16.75 29.82
C SER A 27 -26.29 -17.56 28.52
N ASP A 28 -25.16 -18.22 28.25
CA ASP A 28 -24.99 -19.11 27.09
C ASP A 28 -26.08 -20.17 27.01
N ARG A 29 -26.52 -20.71 28.16
CA ARG A 29 -27.60 -21.69 28.23
C ARG A 29 -28.95 -21.12 27.80
N GLU A 30 -29.25 -19.87 28.16
CA GLU A 30 -30.47 -19.19 27.75
C GLU A 30 -30.44 -18.84 26.27
N TYR A 31 -29.27 -18.43 25.77
CA TYR A 31 -29.03 -18.21 24.35
C TYR A 31 -29.22 -19.49 23.53
N ASP A 32 -28.61 -20.59 23.95
CA ASP A 32 -28.74 -21.90 23.31
C ASP A 32 -30.20 -22.36 23.29
N ALA A 33 -30.96 -22.09 24.35
CA ALA A 33 -32.39 -22.38 24.39
C ALA A 33 -33.19 -21.56 23.37
N LEU A 34 -32.82 -20.29 23.11
CA LEU A 34 -33.43 -19.48 22.05
C LEU A 34 -33.10 -20.04 20.66
N LEU A 35 -31.84 -20.43 20.43
CA LEU A 35 -31.39 -20.97 19.15
C LEU A 35 -32.01 -22.35 18.86
N GLU A 36 -32.06 -23.25 19.84
CA GLU A 36 -32.74 -24.54 19.74
C GLU A 36 -34.24 -24.37 19.51
N ARG A 37 -34.86 -23.39 20.16
CA ARG A 37 -36.26 -23.04 19.91
C ARG A 37 -36.50 -22.57 18.49
N LEU A 38 -35.62 -21.72 17.95
CA LEU A 38 -35.70 -21.28 16.56
C LEU A 38 -35.51 -22.45 15.59
N ARG A 39 -34.55 -23.35 15.86
CA ARG A 39 -34.34 -24.58 15.08
C ARG A 39 -35.57 -25.47 15.07
N ALA A 40 -36.22 -25.66 16.22
CA ALA A 40 -37.43 -26.46 16.32
C ALA A 40 -38.59 -25.85 15.51
N LEU A 41 -38.80 -24.53 15.64
CA LEU A 41 -39.82 -23.81 14.87
C LEU A 41 -39.57 -23.87 13.36
N GLU A 42 -38.31 -23.76 12.93
CA GLU A 42 -37.93 -23.84 11.53
C GLU A 42 -38.00 -25.25 10.95
N ALA A 43 -37.78 -26.28 11.77
CA ALA A 43 -38.03 -27.66 11.38
C ALA A 43 -39.53 -27.96 11.20
N GLU A 44 -40.39 -27.34 12.01
CA GLU A 44 -41.86 -27.45 11.91
C GLU A 44 -42.44 -26.63 10.74
N HIS A 45 -41.76 -25.55 10.34
CA HIS A 45 -42.16 -24.68 9.24
C HIS A 45 -41.03 -24.43 8.22
N PRO A 46 -40.66 -25.44 7.40
CA PRO A 46 -39.58 -25.32 6.43
C PRO A 46 -39.77 -24.20 5.39
N ASP A 47 -41.02 -23.82 5.12
CA ASP A 47 -41.40 -22.71 4.23
C ASP A 47 -41.09 -21.32 4.82
N GLN A 48 -40.92 -21.22 6.14
CA GLN A 48 -40.58 -19.99 6.86
C GLN A 48 -39.08 -19.86 7.13
N VAL A 49 -38.27 -20.86 6.74
CA VAL A 49 -36.81 -20.81 6.85
C VAL A 49 -36.28 -19.82 5.82
N THR A 50 -35.70 -18.74 6.32
CA THR A 50 -35.08 -17.71 5.50
C THR A 50 -33.56 -17.89 5.50
N ALA A 51 -32.90 -17.54 4.41
CA ALA A 51 -31.45 -17.68 4.25
C ALA A 51 -30.63 -16.85 5.27
N ASP A 52 -31.26 -15.85 5.88
CA ASP A 52 -30.69 -14.95 6.89
C ASP A 52 -31.01 -15.38 8.34
N SER A 53 -31.68 -16.52 8.52
CA SER A 53 -31.96 -17.03 9.85
C SER A 53 -30.67 -17.37 10.60
N PRO A 54 -30.57 -17.04 11.90
CA PRO A 54 -29.43 -17.41 12.76
C PRO A 54 -29.07 -18.90 12.74
N THR A 55 -29.99 -19.79 12.33
CA THR A 55 -29.76 -21.24 12.23
C THR A 55 -29.08 -21.68 10.93
N GLN A 56 -29.07 -20.84 9.89
CA GLN A 56 -28.64 -21.19 8.52
C GLN A 56 -27.15 -20.91 8.25
N ARG A 57 -26.30 -20.89 9.27
CA ARG A 57 -24.86 -20.66 9.15
C ARG A 57 -24.14 -21.86 8.54
N VAL A 58 -24.32 -22.08 7.24
CA VAL A 58 -23.68 -23.18 6.51
C VAL A 58 -22.30 -22.72 6.06
N GLY A 59 -21.24 -23.27 6.66
CA GLY A 59 -19.86 -23.08 6.22
C GLY A 59 -19.56 -23.66 4.83
N GLY A 60 -20.39 -24.57 4.33
CA GLY A 60 -20.19 -25.29 3.07
C GLY A 60 -19.30 -26.53 3.24
N GLU A 61 -19.10 -27.28 2.15
CA GLU A 61 -18.16 -28.40 2.11
C GLU A 61 -16.70 -27.90 2.14
N PRO A 62 -15.74 -28.71 2.65
CA PRO A 62 -14.32 -28.37 2.60
C PRO A 62 -13.85 -28.06 1.18
N ILE A 63 -13.09 -26.98 1.01
CA ILE A 63 -12.52 -26.59 -0.27
C ILE A 63 -11.14 -27.24 -0.49
N THR A 64 -10.71 -27.40 -1.74
CA THR A 64 -9.38 -27.98 -2.06
C THR A 64 -8.24 -26.95 -2.04
N GLY A 65 -8.58 -25.66 -2.10
CA GLY A 65 -7.65 -24.55 -2.14
C GLY A 65 -8.36 -23.21 -2.36
N PHE A 66 -7.74 -22.11 -1.95
CA PHE A 66 -8.30 -20.78 -2.12
C PHE A 66 -8.12 -20.28 -3.56
N ARG A 67 -9.15 -19.65 -4.11
CA ARG A 67 -9.05 -18.90 -5.36
C ARG A 67 -8.65 -17.46 -5.06
N THR A 68 -7.67 -16.92 -5.77
CA THR A 68 -7.34 -15.48 -5.70
C THR A 68 -8.22 -14.70 -6.70
N VAL A 69 -8.81 -13.61 -6.24
CA VAL A 69 -9.77 -12.76 -6.97
C VAL A 69 -9.36 -11.30 -6.86
N ASP A 70 -9.61 -10.51 -7.91
CA ASP A 70 -9.36 -9.08 -7.91
C ASP A 70 -10.38 -8.34 -7.04
N HIS A 71 -9.92 -7.34 -6.28
CA HIS A 71 -10.79 -6.45 -5.54
C HIS A 71 -11.43 -5.43 -6.48
N ALA A 72 -12.73 -5.18 -6.35
CA ALA A 72 -13.43 -4.14 -7.10
C ALA A 72 -12.83 -2.75 -6.88
N ARG A 73 -12.38 -2.48 -5.64
CA ARG A 73 -11.50 -1.35 -5.33
C ARG A 73 -10.27 -1.82 -4.57
N ARG A 74 -9.12 -1.21 -4.83
CA ARG A 74 -7.86 -1.54 -4.15
C ARG A 74 -7.99 -1.42 -2.62
N MET A 75 -7.46 -2.40 -1.89
CA MET A 75 -7.25 -2.35 -0.44
C MET A 75 -5.84 -1.85 -0.12
N TYR A 76 -5.75 -0.65 0.43
CA TYR A 76 -4.47 -0.05 0.81
C TYR A 76 -4.01 -0.51 2.20
N SER A 77 -2.71 -0.34 2.46
CA SER A 77 -2.20 -0.34 3.83
C SER A 77 -2.39 1.05 4.45
N ILE A 78 -2.17 1.18 5.75
CA ILE A 78 -2.15 2.47 6.46
C ILE A 78 -0.70 2.80 6.81
N ASP A 79 -0.33 4.08 6.69
CA ASP A 79 0.97 4.59 7.13
C ASP A 79 1.00 4.78 8.66
N ASN A 80 2.17 4.70 9.28
CA ASN A 80 2.28 4.74 10.75
C ASN A 80 2.91 6.05 11.24
N SER A 81 2.48 6.45 12.43
CA SER A 81 3.12 7.45 13.29
C SER A 81 3.34 6.86 14.67
N TYR A 82 4.38 7.31 15.37
CA TYR A 82 4.71 6.85 16.74
C TYR A 82 4.71 7.98 17.78
N ASP A 83 4.49 9.22 17.34
CA ASP A 83 4.48 10.38 18.21
C ASP A 83 3.50 11.46 17.75
N GLU A 84 3.20 12.37 18.66
CA GLU A 84 2.27 13.48 18.43
C GLU A 84 2.77 14.43 17.33
N GLU A 85 4.09 14.61 17.19
CA GLU A 85 4.67 15.53 16.23
C GLU A 85 4.46 15.02 14.79
N GLU A 86 4.65 13.73 14.54
CA GLU A 86 4.35 13.07 13.27
C GLU A 86 2.85 13.12 12.93
N LEU A 87 1.98 12.87 13.92
CA LEU A 87 0.52 12.98 13.74
C LEU A 87 0.11 14.41 13.39
N THR A 88 0.67 15.40 14.09
CA THR A 88 0.41 16.83 13.86
C THR A 88 0.92 17.28 12.49
N ARG A 89 2.12 16.82 12.08
CA ARG A 89 2.66 17.07 10.74
C ARG A 89 1.80 16.43 9.64
N TRP A 90 1.21 15.28 9.89
CA TRP A 90 0.25 14.67 8.96
C TRP A 90 -1.02 15.52 8.82
N ALA A 91 -1.58 15.99 9.93
CA ALA A 91 -2.76 16.88 9.92
C ALA A 91 -2.47 18.20 9.19
N GLN A 92 -1.29 18.80 9.42
CA GLN A 92 -0.84 19.97 8.67
C GLN A 92 -0.84 19.71 7.16
N ARG A 93 -0.28 18.59 6.69
CA ARG A 93 -0.27 18.24 5.26
C ARG A 93 -1.68 18.07 4.70
N CYS A 94 -2.60 17.53 5.48
CA CYS A 94 -4.00 17.41 5.07
C CYS A 94 -4.66 18.80 4.96
N PHE A 95 -4.44 19.66 5.95
CA PHE A 95 -4.93 21.04 5.96
C PHE A 95 -4.40 21.84 4.77
N GLU A 96 -3.09 21.83 4.53
CA GLU A 96 -2.45 22.54 3.41
C GLU A 96 -3.01 22.14 2.03
N ALA A 97 -3.44 20.88 1.87
CA ALA A 97 -4.00 20.37 0.62
C ALA A 97 -5.50 20.71 0.43
N ILE A 98 -6.19 21.13 1.50
CA ILE A 98 -7.65 21.31 1.50
C ILE A 98 -8.04 22.78 1.64
N ASP A 99 -7.31 23.53 2.48
CA ASP A 99 -7.64 24.89 2.88
C ASP A 99 -7.68 25.85 1.66
N PRO A 100 -8.82 26.55 1.43
CA PRO A 100 -8.97 27.41 0.26
C PRO A 100 -7.98 28.57 0.21
N GLU A 101 -7.59 29.14 1.36
CA GLU A 101 -6.68 30.28 1.41
C GLU A 101 -5.25 29.84 1.07
N LEU A 102 -4.79 28.74 1.67
CA LEU A 102 -3.49 28.15 1.35
C LEU A 102 -3.40 27.67 -0.09
N LEU A 103 -4.46 27.07 -0.65
CA LEU A 103 -4.50 26.69 -2.05
C LEU A 103 -4.34 27.91 -2.96
N ARG A 104 -5.06 29.01 -2.68
CA ARG A 104 -4.91 30.26 -3.43
C ARG A 104 -3.50 30.84 -3.32
N ILE A 105 -2.90 30.80 -2.12
CA ILE A 105 -1.52 31.27 -1.91
C ILE A 105 -0.54 30.40 -2.70
N ASN A 106 -0.68 29.08 -2.65
CA ASN A 106 0.18 28.14 -3.37
C ASN A 106 0.05 28.29 -4.89
N GLU A 107 -1.17 28.47 -5.42
CA GLU A 107 -1.41 28.78 -6.84
C GLU A 107 -0.69 30.08 -7.23
N ARG A 108 -0.81 31.12 -6.40
CA ARG A 108 -0.14 32.40 -6.67
C ARG A 108 1.39 32.26 -6.62
N LEU A 109 1.94 31.49 -5.69
CA LEU A 109 3.38 31.21 -5.62
C LEU A 109 3.86 30.49 -6.90
N ALA A 110 3.09 29.52 -7.40
CA ALA A 110 3.40 28.84 -8.67
C ALA A 110 3.36 29.80 -9.87
N GLU A 111 2.38 30.72 -9.93
CA GLU A 111 2.35 31.76 -10.95
C GLU A 111 3.60 32.67 -10.90
N LEU A 112 4.12 32.95 -9.71
CA LEU A 112 5.37 33.71 -9.56
C LEU A 112 6.58 32.91 -10.05
N ASP A 113 6.63 31.60 -9.79
CA ASP A 113 7.68 30.72 -10.32
C ASP A 113 7.68 30.70 -11.85
N ASP A 114 6.51 30.62 -12.47
CA ASP A 114 6.35 30.66 -13.93
C ASP A 114 6.79 32.00 -14.52
N ARG A 115 6.35 33.12 -13.92
CA ARG A 115 6.76 34.48 -14.31
C ARG A 115 8.28 34.66 -14.17
N GLU A 116 8.87 34.14 -13.09
CA GLU A 116 10.32 34.19 -12.87
C GLU A 116 11.06 33.38 -13.94
N SER A 117 10.54 32.21 -14.31
CA SER A 117 11.08 31.35 -15.38
C SER A 117 11.05 32.07 -16.75
N GLN A 118 9.99 32.80 -17.06
CA GLN A 118 9.88 33.61 -18.29
C GLN A 118 10.85 34.79 -18.37
N LEU A 119 11.37 35.23 -17.21
CA LEU A 119 12.40 36.26 -17.14
C LEU A 119 13.82 35.67 -17.23
N LYS A 120 13.99 34.34 -17.22
CA LYS A 120 15.30 33.69 -17.27
C LYS A 120 16.08 34.09 -18.54
N GLY A 121 17.28 34.62 -18.35
CA GLY A 121 18.16 35.06 -19.46
C GLY A 121 17.96 36.50 -19.94
N LYS A 122 16.87 37.18 -19.59
CA LYS A 122 16.61 38.59 -19.94
C LYS A 122 17.41 39.55 -19.06
N ARG A 123 17.98 40.64 -19.60
CA ARG A 123 18.93 41.52 -18.85
C ARG A 123 18.62 43.02 -18.95
N ASP A 124 17.51 43.38 -19.56
CA ASP A 124 17.03 44.76 -19.60
C ASP A 124 16.57 45.24 -18.21
N ALA A 125 16.53 46.58 -18.05
CA ALA A 125 16.17 47.22 -16.80
C ALA A 125 14.74 46.88 -16.34
N GLU A 126 13.83 46.68 -17.29
CA GLU A 126 12.44 46.29 -17.06
C GLU A 126 12.37 44.87 -16.44
N SER A 127 13.12 43.92 -16.99
CA SER A 127 13.27 42.57 -16.44
C SER A 127 13.93 42.55 -15.07
N LYS A 128 14.83 43.50 -14.76
CA LYS A 128 15.42 43.63 -13.41
C LYS A 128 14.37 44.11 -12.40
N ALA A 129 13.65 45.20 -12.72
CA ALA A 129 12.58 45.71 -11.87
C ALA A 129 11.45 44.69 -11.67
N SER A 130 11.11 43.93 -12.71
CA SER A 130 10.13 42.83 -12.64
C SER A 130 10.55 41.73 -11.66
N ARG A 131 11.84 41.35 -11.64
CA ARG A 131 12.34 40.37 -10.66
C ARG A 131 12.29 40.88 -9.23
N GLU A 132 12.68 42.13 -9.00
CA GLU A 132 12.59 42.75 -7.66
C GLU A 132 11.14 42.79 -7.17
N ALA A 133 10.19 43.10 -8.05
CA ALA A 133 8.76 43.03 -7.73
C ALA A 133 8.28 41.60 -7.41
N LEU A 134 8.70 40.60 -8.19
CA LEU A 134 8.37 39.18 -7.93
C LEU A 134 8.92 38.69 -6.58
N VAL A 135 10.14 39.08 -6.21
CA VAL A 135 10.74 38.72 -4.92
C VAL A 135 9.93 39.32 -3.76
N SER A 136 9.53 40.57 -3.87
CA SER A 136 8.69 41.24 -2.87
C SER A 136 7.31 40.58 -2.74
N GLU A 137 6.65 40.30 -3.87
CA GLU A 137 5.35 39.61 -3.91
C GLU A 137 5.45 38.20 -3.30
N ARG A 138 6.51 37.45 -3.62
CA ARG A 138 6.77 36.12 -3.05
C ARG A 138 6.97 36.18 -1.54
N ALA A 139 7.75 37.14 -1.05
CA ALA A 139 8.00 37.29 0.39
C ALA A 139 6.71 37.58 1.17
N ALA A 140 5.83 38.42 0.62
CA ALA A 140 4.51 38.70 1.21
C ALA A 140 3.63 37.44 1.27
N LEU A 141 3.52 36.69 0.16
CA LEU A 141 2.74 35.45 0.11
C LEU A 141 3.27 34.37 1.05
N LEU A 142 4.59 34.25 1.20
CA LEU A 142 5.19 33.31 2.15
C LEU A 142 4.89 33.70 3.60
N GLN A 143 4.84 35.00 3.90
CA GLN A 143 4.44 35.50 5.21
C GLN A 143 2.95 35.23 5.49
N ASP A 144 2.08 35.45 4.50
CA ASP A 144 0.65 35.13 4.61
C ASP A 144 0.46 33.62 4.83
N ARG A 145 1.17 32.78 4.07
CA ARG A 145 1.18 31.33 4.26
C ARG A 145 1.59 30.93 5.68
N LEU A 146 2.63 31.56 6.21
CA LEU A 146 3.11 31.30 7.58
C LEU A 146 2.07 31.72 8.63
N ASN A 147 1.39 32.85 8.41
CA ASN A 147 0.33 33.32 9.29
C ASN A 147 -0.86 32.35 9.30
N CYS A 148 -1.33 31.91 8.12
CA CYS A 148 -2.40 30.91 7.99
C CYS A 148 -2.04 29.61 8.72
N LEU A 149 -0.81 29.11 8.52
CA LEU A 149 -0.35 27.89 9.20
C LEU A 149 -0.21 28.06 10.70
N SER A 150 0.23 29.23 11.17
CA SER A 150 0.32 29.55 12.61
C SER A 150 -1.06 29.54 13.27
N VAL A 151 -2.06 30.15 12.63
CA VAL A 151 -3.46 30.12 13.09
C VAL A 151 -3.97 28.68 13.09
N ALA A 152 -3.83 27.96 11.99
CA ALA A 152 -4.27 26.57 11.87
C ALA A 152 -3.62 25.67 12.94
N ALA A 153 -2.32 25.82 13.20
CA ALA A 153 -1.62 25.08 14.26
C ALA A 153 -2.21 25.39 15.64
N SER A 154 -2.53 26.67 15.92
CA SER A 154 -3.16 27.07 17.18
C SER A 154 -4.58 26.51 17.35
N GLU A 155 -5.28 26.27 16.25
CA GLU A 155 -6.63 25.67 16.22
C GLU A 155 -6.61 24.14 16.08
N GLY A 156 -5.44 23.52 15.90
CA GLY A 156 -5.33 22.07 15.75
C GLY A 156 -5.72 21.56 14.35
N TYR A 157 -5.39 22.32 13.29
CA TYR A 157 -5.61 21.97 11.89
C TYR A 157 -7.04 21.48 11.61
N PRO A 158 -8.07 22.31 11.85
CA PRO A 158 -9.46 21.93 11.63
C PRO A 158 -9.73 21.64 10.15
N LEU A 159 -10.48 20.58 9.85
CA LEU A 159 -10.92 20.25 8.50
C LEU A 159 -12.45 20.31 8.42
N PRO A 160 -13.05 20.62 7.24
CA PRO A 160 -14.48 20.48 7.07
C PRO A 160 -14.93 19.04 7.38
N GLY A 161 -15.80 18.88 8.38
CA GLY A 161 -16.27 17.57 8.85
C GLY A 161 -15.30 16.81 9.77
N GLY A 162 -14.12 17.37 10.06
CA GLY A 162 -13.17 16.86 11.05
C GLY A 162 -12.49 15.53 10.68
N TYR A 163 -12.06 14.85 11.73
CA TYR A 163 -11.40 13.55 11.74
C TYR A 163 -12.28 12.52 12.45
N VAL A 164 -11.94 11.24 12.30
CA VAL A 164 -12.48 10.15 13.12
C VAL A 164 -11.31 9.35 13.68
N ALA A 165 -11.29 9.18 15.00
CA ALA A 165 -10.33 8.37 15.72
C ALA A 165 -10.99 7.06 16.18
N GLU A 166 -10.37 5.93 15.88
CA GLU A 166 -10.94 4.59 16.14
C GLU A 166 -9.86 3.62 16.62
N PRO A 167 -10.20 2.61 17.44
CA PRO A 167 -9.25 1.55 17.81
C PRO A 167 -8.70 0.85 16.58
N LYS A 168 -7.37 0.70 16.53
CA LYS A 168 -6.72 -0.12 15.52
C LYS A 168 -6.71 -1.57 15.98
N VAL A 169 -7.72 -2.32 15.57
CA VAL A 169 -7.84 -3.75 15.92
C VAL A 169 -6.70 -4.54 15.31
N ASP A 170 -6.09 -5.39 16.13
CA ASP A 170 -4.99 -6.27 15.70
C ASP A 170 -5.54 -7.60 15.18
N GLY A 171 -5.71 -7.67 13.86
CA GLY A 171 -6.28 -8.83 13.20
C GLY A 171 -5.86 -8.99 11.74
N VAL A 172 -6.80 -9.43 10.91
CA VAL A 172 -6.63 -9.65 9.48
C VAL A 172 -7.72 -8.92 8.71
N ALA A 173 -7.30 -7.97 7.87
CA ALA A 173 -8.22 -7.24 6.99
C ALA A 173 -8.96 -8.17 6.01
N ALA A 174 -10.27 -7.99 5.92
CA ALA A 174 -11.17 -8.64 4.99
C ALA A 174 -12.08 -7.62 4.30
N SER A 175 -12.42 -7.87 3.03
CA SER A 175 -13.48 -7.20 2.29
C SER A 175 -14.70 -8.11 2.21
N LEU A 176 -15.90 -7.58 2.38
CA LEU A 176 -17.18 -8.28 2.30
C LEU A 176 -18.08 -7.53 1.33
N ARG A 177 -18.43 -8.17 0.22
CA ARG A 177 -19.34 -7.64 -0.78
C ARG A 177 -20.74 -8.21 -0.56
N TYR A 178 -21.69 -7.30 -0.36
CA TYR A 178 -23.11 -7.61 -0.35
C TYR A 178 -23.74 -7.13 -1.65
N GLU A 179 -24.58 -7.96 -2.25
CA GLU A 179 -25.39 -7.57 -3.41
C GLU A 179 -26.86 -7.79 -3.09
N ARG A 180 -27.67 -6.72 -3.21
CA ARG A 180 -29.09 -6.68 -2.81
C ARG A 180 -29.27 -7.28 -1.41
N GLY A 181 -28.39 -6.86 -0.50
CA GLY A 181 -28.34 -7.31 0.89
C GLY A 181 -27.68 -8.66 1.15
N ALA A 182 -27.49 -9.55 0.17
CA ALA A 182 -26.92 -10.88 0.43
C ALA A 182 -25.38 -10.89 0.35
N LEU A 183 -24.70 -11.58 1.27
CA LEU A 183 -23.24 -11.77 1.23
C LEU A 183 -22.85 -12.67 0.04
N VAL A 184 -22.30 -12.06 -1.00
CA VAL A 184 -21.90 -12.78 -2.22
C VAL A 184 -20.42 -13.15 -2.23
N GLN A 185 -19.57 -12.34 -1.61
CA GLN A 185 -18.13 -12.55 -1.64
C GLN A 185 -17.44 -11.97 -0.41
N GLY A 186 -16.41 -12.66 0.07
CA GLY A 186 -15.48 -12.10 1.04
C GLY A 186 -14.04 -12.46 0.71
N LEU A 187 -13.17 -11.45 0.70
CA LEU A 187 -11.78 -11.56 0.25
C LEU A 187 -10.81 -11.14 1.36
N THR A 188 -9.67 -11.82 1.46
CA THR A 188 -8.52 -11.30 2.22
C THR A 188 -7.91 -10.11 1.49
N ARG A 189 -7.10 -9.29 2.19
CA ARG A 189 -6.38 -8.18 1.53
C ARG A 189 -5.44 -8.63 0.39
N GLY A 190 -4.70 -9.73 0.59
CA GLY A 190 -3.62 -10.16 -0.30
C GLY A 190 -2.58 -9.06 -0.58
N ASP A 191 -2.32 -8.76 -1.85
CA ASP A 191 -1.39 -7.70 -2.29
C ASP A 191 -2.07 -6.30 -2.37
N GLY A 192 -3.35 -6.22 -2.03
CA GLY A 192 -4.18 -5.03 -2.09
C GLY A 192 -4.93 -4.88 -3.40
N TYR A 193 -4.48 -5.50 -4.48
CA TYR A 193 -5.20 -5.60 -5.75
C TYR A 193 -5.99 -6.89 -5.83
N ARG A 194 -5.42 -7.98 -5.32
CA ARG A 194 -6.02 -9.31 -5.34
C ARG A 194 -5.98 -9.94 -3.96
N GLY A 195 -7.03 -10.69 -3.64
CA GLY A 195 -7.25 -11.35 -2.37
C GLY A 195 -7.69 -12.80 -2.52
N ASP A 196 -7.37 -13.62 -1.52
CA ASP A 196 -7.88 -15.00 -1.46
C ASP A 196 -9.36 -14.97 -1.05
N ASP A 197 -10.21 -15.72 -1.77
CA ASP A 197 -11.66 -15.86 -1.55
C ASP A 197 -11.93 -16.72 -0.32
N ILE A 198 -12.29 -16.06 0.78
CA ILE A 198 -12.56 -16.66 2.10
C ILE A 198 -14.04 -16.60 2.46
N THR A 199 -14.92 -16.50 1.45
CA THR A 199 -16.37 -16.35 1.64
C THR A 199 -16.94 -17.45 2.54
N HIS A 200 -16.54 -18.70 2.32
CA HIS A 200 -17.02 -19.86 3.10
C HIS A 200 -16.63 -19.76 4.58
N ASN A 201 -15.43 -19.27 4.89
CA ASN A 201 -14.98 -19.08 6.28
C ASN A 201 -15.72 -17.92 6.93
N LEU A 202 -15.88 -16.79 6.23
CA LEU A 202 -16.59 -15.61 6.74
C LEU A 202 -18.06 -15.91 7.07
N ARG A 203 -18.72 -16.82 6.34
CA ARG A 203 -20.10 -17.26 6.63
C ARG A 203 -20.26 -17.92 8.00
N THR A 204 -19.17 -18.43 8.59
CA THR A 204 -19.19 -19.06 9.92
C THR A 204 -19.10 -18.04 11.07
N LEU A 205 -18.65 -16.81 10.80
CA LEU A 205 -18.44 -15.79 11.83
C LEU A 205 -19.77 -15.21 12.29
N ARG A 206 -20.02 -15.26 13.60
CA ARG A 206 -21.28 -14.77 14.16
C ARG A 206 -21.54 -13.28 13.95
N SER A 207 -20.48 -12.49 13.97
CA SER A 207 -20.49 -11.05 13.70
C SER A 207 -20.73 -10.67 12.23
N VAL A 208 -20.77 -11.64 11.31
CA VAL A 208 -21.01 -11.39 9.88
C VAL A 208 -22.45 -11.79 9.54
N PRO A 209 -23.33 -10.84 9.19
CA PRO A 209 -24.67 -11.15 8.69
C PRO A 209 -24.56 -11.78 7.29
N LEU A 210 -25.36 -12.81 7.03
CA LEU A 210 -25.45 -13.40 5.68
C LEU A 210 -26.32 -12.57 4.74
N VAL A 211 -27.27 -11.84 5.31
CA VAL A 211 -28.10 -10.84 4.65
C VAL A 211 -28.17 -9.61 5.53
N LEU A 212 -27.96 -8.44 4.94
CA LEU A 212 -28.08 -7.14 5.62
C LEU A 212 -29.52 -6.89 6.04
N GLU A 213 -29.71 -6.25 7.19
CA GLU A 213 -31.04 -5.87 7.68
C GLU A 213 -31.62 -4.69 6.89
N GLY A 214 -32.95 -4.54 6.83
CA GLY A 214 -33.60 -3.36 6.21
C GLY A 214 -33.43 -3.26 4.68
N ASP A 215 -33.57 -2.03 4.17
CA ASP A 215 -33.47 -1.73 2.74
C ASP A 215 -31.98 -1.62 2.34
N ALA A 216 -31.39 -2.79 2.08
CA ALA A 216 -30.01 -2.90 1.64
C ALA A 216 -29.84 -2.43 0.19
N PRO A 217 -28.74 -1.74 -0.13
CA PRO A 217 -28.51 -1.21 -1.47
C PRO A 217 -28.16 -2.33 -2.46
N GLU A 218 -28.14 -1.99 -3.75
CA GLU A 218 -27.77 -2.94 -4.81
C GLU A 218 -26.37 -3.53 -4.58
N ILE A 219 -25.37 -2.71 -4.24
CA ILE A 219 -24.00 -3.12 -3.91
C ILE A 219 -23.53 -2.38 -2.65
N PHE A 220 -23.09 -3.14 -1.66
CA PHE A 220 -22.37 -2.61 -0.51
C PHE A 220 -21.15 -3.48 -0.17
N GLU A 221 -19.96 -3.00 -0.53
CA GLU A 221 -18.70 -3.59 -0.09
C GLU A 221 -18.21 -2.88 1.19
N VAL A 222 -18.10 -3.64 2.29
CA VAL A 222 -17.51 -3.16 3.54
C VAL A 222 -16.16 -3.80 3.78
N ARG A 223 -15.30 -3.08 4.47
CA ARG A 223 -13.98 -3.54 4.88
C ARG A 223 -13.92 -3.58 6.39
N GLY A 224 -13.40 -4.68 6.91
CA GLY A 224 -13.29 -4.89 8.33
C GLY A 224 -12.01 -5.61 8.71
N GLU A 225 -11.78 -5.70 10.00
CA GLU A 225 -10.72 -6.50 10.59
C GLU A 225 -11.34 -7.72 11.24
N VAL A 226 -10.95 -8.91 10.78
CA VAL A 226 -11.26 -10.15 11.48
C VAL A 226 -10.25 -10.33 12.61
N TYR A 227 -10.70 -10.68 13.81
CA TYR A 227 -9.85 -10.88 14.97
C TYR A 227 -10.35 -12.03 15.86
N MET A 228 -9.46 -12.53 16.72
CA MET A 228 -9.77 -13.51 17.75
C MET A 228 -9.78 -12.81 19.12
N PRO A 229 -10.89 -12.84 19.87
CA PRO A 229 -10.93 -12.35 21.24
C PRO A 229 -9.89 -13.04 22.13
N ARG A 230 -9.39 -12.35 23.16
CA ARG A 230 -8.38 -12.88 24.10
C ARG A 230 -8.83 -14.18 24.78
N GLU A 231 -10.08 -14.22 25.24
CA GLU A 231 -10.63 -15.42 25.88
C GLU A 231 -10.67 -16.62 24.94
N GLU A 232 -11.07 -16.41 23.68
CA GLU A 232 -11.08 -17.45 22.66
C GLU A 232 -9.66 -17.91 22.31
N PHE A 233 -8.71 -16.98 22.22
CA PHE A 233 -7.30 -17.30 22.01
C PHE A 233 -6.74 -18.18 23.12
N ASP A 234 -7.00 -17.82 24.39
CA ASP A 234 -6.57 -18.60 25.54
C ASP A 234 -7.23 -19.99 25.56
N ARG A 235 -8.52 -20.08 25.25
CA ARG A 235 -9.25 -21.35 25.15
C ARG A 235 -8.66 -22.24 24.06
N VAL A 236 -8.50 -21.70 22.85
CA VAL A 236 -7.92 -22.38 21.70
C VAL A 236 -6.52 -22.89 22.01
N ASN A 237 -5.68 -22.08 22.65
CA ASN A 237 -4.32 -22.50 23.01
C ASN A 237 -4.30 -23.60 24.06
N ARG A 238 -5.18 -23.55 25.07
CA ARG A 238 -5.34 -24.67 26.02
C ARG A 238 -5.72 -25.97 25.31
N GLU A 239 -6.63 -25.90 24.35
CA GLU A 239 -7.04 -27.06 23.53
C GLU A 239 -5.89 -27.60 22.67
N GLN A 240 -5.11 -26.72 22.04
CA GLN A 240 -3.93 -27.13 21.25
C GLN A 240 -2.89 -27.84 22.12
N VAL A 241 -2.55 -27.27 23.28
CA VAL A 241 -1.60 -27.88 24.22
C VAL A 241 -2.10 -29.23 24.72
N ALA A 242 -3.39 -29.34 25.04
CA ALA A 242 -4.00 -30.61 25.44
C ALA A 242 -3.97 -31.66 24.33
N ALA A 243 -4.04 -31.23 23.06
CA ALA A 243 -3.91 -32.08 21.88
C ALA A 243 -2.44 -32.35 21.47
N GLY A 244 -1.45 -31.83 22.20
CA GLY A 244 -0.03 -31.98 21.88
C GLY A 244 0.43 -31.17 20.66
N VAL A 245 -0.35 -30.15 20.26
CA VAL A 245 -0.03 -29.23 19.17
C VAL A 245 0.58 -27.95 19.75
N GLU A 246 1.53 -27.37 19.03
CA GLU A 246 2.16 -26.11 19.42
C GLU A 246 1.11 -24.98 19.49
N PRO A 247 1.03 -24.22 20.59
CA PRO A 247 0.07 -23.13 20.73
C PRO A 247 0.39 -21.99 19.75
N PHE A 248 -0.64 -21.21 19.41
CA PHE A 248 -0.43 -19.98 18.66
C PHE A 248 0.29 -18.95 19.51
N VAL A 249 1.17 -18.20 18.85
CA VAL A 249 2.03 -17.19 19.48
C VAL A 249 1.26 -15.94 19.88
N ASN A 250 0.33 -15.48 19.06
CA ASN A 250 -0.51 -14.30 19.33
C ASN A 250 -1.88 -14.39 18.63
N PRO A 251 -2.87 -13.58 19.05
CA PRO A 251 -4.22 -13.60 18.48
C PRO A 251 -4.26 -13.29 16.97
N ARG A 252 -3.39 -12.39 16.47
CA ARG A 252 -3.31 -12.05 15.04
C ARG A 252 -2.94 -13.26 14.18
N ASN A 253 -1.91 -14.00 14.58
CA ASN A 253 -1.45 -15.21 13.90
C ASN A 253 -2.49 -16.33 14.01
N ALA A 254 -3.11 -16.49 15.18
CA ALA A 254 -4.21 -17.44 15.37
C ALA A 254 -5.37 -17.14 14.42
N THR A 255 -5.73 -15.86 14.27
CA THR A 255 -6.77 -15.39 13.35
C THR A 255 -6.41 -15.69 11.90
N ALA A 256 -5.20 -15.32 11.47
CA ALA A 256 -4.74 -15.56 10.09
C ALA A 256 -4.69 -17.05 9.75
N GLY A 257 -4.18 -17.89 10.65
CA GLY A 257 -4.11 -19.34 10.48
C GLY A 257 -5.49 -19.99 10.46
N THR A 258 -6.43 -19.45 11.24
CA THR A 258 -7.82 -19.92 11.27
C THR A 258 -8.57 -19.55 10.00
N LEU A 259 -8.48 -18.30 9.53
CA LEU A 259 -9.14 -17.87 8.29
C LEU A 259 -8.64 -18.59 7.03
N LYS A 260 -7.46 -19.21 7.09
CA LYS A 260 -6.88 -19.98 5.99
C LYS A 260 -7.11 -21.49 6.13
N GLN A 261 -8.04 -21.92 6.96
CA GLN A 261 -8.47 -23.31 6.99
C GLN A 261 -9.35 -23.63 5.78
N LEU A 262 -9.10 -24.79 5.17
CA LEU A 262 -9.86 -25.29 4.02
C LEU A 262 -11.24 -25.86 4.41
N ASP A 263 -11.33 -26.41 5.62
CA ASP A 263 -12.60 -26.85 6.18
C ASP A 263 -13.19 -25.74 7.07
N PRO A 264 -14.33 -25.15 6.68
CA PRO A 264 -14.98 -24.07 7.44
C PRO A 264 -15.45 -24.52 8.84
N LYS A 265 -15.66 -25.82 9.08
CA LYS A 265 -15.98 -26.33 10.43
C LYS A 265 -14.86 -26.07 11.43
N ASN A 266 -13.61 -26.02 10.96
CA ASN A 266 -12.46 -25.69 11.80
C ASN A 266 -12.41 -24.20 12.16
N VAL A 267 -13.20 -23.35 11.49
CA VAL A 267 -13.32 -21.91 11.74
C VAL A 267 -14.47 -21.61 12.70
N GLU A 268 -15.61 -22.28 12.53
CA GLU A 268 -16.83 -22.08 13.34
C GLU A 268 -16.54 -22.19 14.86
N GLY A 269 -15.75 -23.18 15.26
CA GLY A 269 -15.40 -23.42 16.67
C GLY A 269 -14.29 -22.51 17.24
N ARG A 270 -13.77 -21.54 16.47
CA ARG A 270 -12.63 -20.69 16.88
C ARG A 270 -13.04 -19.30 17.36
N GLY A 271 -14.33 -18.98 17.31
CA GLY A 271 -14.87 -17.74 17.89
C GLY A 271 -14.36 -16.45 17.24
N LEU A 272 -13.96 -16.50 15.96
CA LEU A 272 -13.53 -15.30 15.24
C LEU A 272 -14.67 -14.27 15.14
N ARG A 273 -14.29 -12.99 15.16
CA ARG A 273 -15.20 -11.85 15.01
C ARG A 273 -14.67 -10.91 13.95
N LEU A 274 -15.54 -10.07 13.39
CA LEU A 274 -15.20 -9.02 12.44
C LEU A 274 -15.74 -7.68 12.96
N VAL A 275 -14.95 -6.63 12.80
CA VAL A 275 -15.38 -5.24 13.00
C VAL A 275 -15.15 -4.43 11.73
N VAL A 276 -16.17 -3.70 11.28
CA VAL A 276 -16.11 -2.84 10.08
C VAL A 276 -15.38 -1.53 10.39
N HIS A 277 -14.50 -1.12 9.48
CA HIS A 277 -13.68 0.11 9.58
C HIS A 277 -13.49 0.85 8.25
N GLY A 278 -14.23 0.47 7.20
CA GLY A 278 -14.13 1.10 5.89
C GLY A 278 -15.08 0.53 4.85
N ALA A 279 -15.03 1.09 3.65
CA ALA A 279 -15.85 0.70 2.51
C ALA A 279 -15.00 0.43 1.27
N GLY A 280 -15.55 -0.37 0.34
CA GLY A 280 -15.07 -0.56 -1.01
C GLY A 280 -16.04 0.02 -2.04
N GLU A 281 -16.48 -0.81 -3.00
CA GLU A 281 -17.53 -0.44 -3.95
C GLU A 281 -18.90 -0.23 -3.28
N ARG A 282 -19.65 0.76 -3.78
CA ARG A 282 -21.02 1.10 -3.36
C ARG A 282 -21.82 1.47 -4.59
N SER A 283 -23.09 1.07 -4.64
CA SER A 283 -24.04 1.53 -5.64
C SER A 283 -24.59 2.93 -5.33
N ASP A 284 -25.16 3.59 -6.33
CA ASP A 284 -25.58 5.00 -6.26
C ASP A 284 -26.79 5.24 -5.34
N ASP A 285 -27.54 4.20 -5.00
CA ASP A 285 -28.62 4.22 -4.01
C ASP A 285 -28.13 4.30 -2.56
N LEU A 286 -26.83 4.08 -2.30
CA LEU A 286 -26.18 4.31 -1.01
C LEU A 286 -25.25 5.54 -1.04
N VAL A 287 -25.85 6.73 -0.97
CA VAL A 287 -25.09 7.98 -0.89
C VAL A 287 -24.65 8.26 0.55
N LEU A 288 -23.35 8.10 0.81
CA LEU A 288 -22.72 8.51 2.07
C LEU A 288 -21.65 9.54 1.76
N THR A 289 -21.61 10.60 2.57
CA THR A 289 -20.69 11.74 2.44
C THR A 289 -19.51 11.67 3.40
N SER A 290 -19.62 10.89 4.48
CA SER A 290 -18.60 10.81 5.52
C SER A 290 -18.38 9.38 6.06
N HIS A 291 -17.24 9.19 6.73
CA HIS A 291 -16.87 7.95 7.40
C HIS A 291 -17.79 7.65 8.59
N VAL A 292 -18.22 8.68 9.33
CA VAL A 292 -19.23 8.51 10.39
C VAL A 292 -20.54 7.98 9.83
N GLU A 293 -21.01 8.51 8.69
CA GLU A 293 -22.22 7.99 8.02
C GLU A 293 -22.04 6.55 7.57
N LEU A 294 -20.85 6.17 7.10
CA LEU A 294 -20.54 4.77 6.76
C LEU A 294 -20.62 3.85 7.99
N VAL A 295 -20.02 4.24 9.10
CA VAL A 295 -20.06 3.45 10.35
C VAL A 295 -21.51 3.30 10.83
N ASN A 296 -22.30 4.37 10.79
CA ASN A 296 -23.71 4.33 11.18
C ASN A 296 -24.55 3.48 10.21
N ALA A 297 -24.33 3.59 8.90
CA ALA A 297 -25.01 2.79 7.89
C ALA A 297 -24.71 1.30 8.07
N ALA A 298 -23.43 0.93 8.21
CA ALA A 298 -23.02 -0.44 8.48
C ALA A 298 -23.70 -1.00 9.74
N ALA A 299 -23.71 -0.23 10.84
CA ALA A 299 -24.40 -0.63 12.07
C ALA A 299 -25.90 -0.83 11.87
N SER A 300 -26.56 0.05 11.10
CA SER A 300 -28.00 -0.06 10.79
C SER A 300 -28.35 -1.30 9.95
N TYR A 301 -27.37 -1.84 9.22
CA TYR A 301 -27.50 -3.06 8.43
C TYR A 301 -27.13 -4.35 9.20
N GLY A 302 -26.90 -4.26 10.52
CA GLY A 302 -26.55 -5.40 11.37
C GLY A 302 -25.06 -5.78 11.33
N LEU A 303 -24.21 -4.98 10.68
CA LEU A 303 -22.76 -5.18 10.73
C LEU A 303 -22.17 -4.63 12.03
N VAL A 304 -21.15 -5.32 12.54
CA VAL A 304 -20.46 -4.92 13.76
C VAL A 304 -19.50 -3.77 13.47
N THR A 305 -19.67 -2.65 14.18
CA THR A 305 -18.75 -1.50 14.16
C THR A 305 -18.19 -1.23 15.55
N SER A 306 -17.10 -0.45 15.63
CA SER A 306 -16.49 -0.10 16.90
C SER A 306 -17.34 0.94 17.64
N PRO A 307 -17.79 0.67 18.89
CA PRO A 307 -18.49 1.67 19.69
C PRO A 307 -17.55 2.78 20.20
N LEU A 308 -16.24 2.60 20.06
CA LEU A 308 -15.22 3.55 20.50
C LEU A 308 -14.80 4.51 19.40
N SER A 309 -15.42 4.46 18.22
CA SER A 309 -15.17 5.41 17.14
C SER A 309 -15.63 6.80 17.55
N ARG A 310 -14.72 7.79 17.53
CA ARG A 310 -14.98 9.16 17.97
C ARG A 310 -14.74 10.15 16.83
N PRO A 311 -15.76 10.92 16.40
CA PRO A 311 -15.55 12.11 15.59
C PRO A 311 -14.80 13.16 16.38
N CYS A 312 -13.80 13.79 15.76
CA CYS A 312 -12.95 14.82 16.35
C CYS A 312 -12.89 16.02 15.40
N ASP A 313 -13.21 17.23 15.86
CA ASP A 313 -13.22 18.42 15.00
C ASP A 313 -11.78 18.89 14.66
N THR A 314 -10.83 18.58 15.54
CA THR A 314 -9.43 19.02 15.44
C THR A 314 -8.46 17.88 15.72
N ILE A 315 -7.20 18.02 15.30
CA ILE A 315 -6.13 17.06 15.63
C ILE A 315 -5.84 17.04 17.14
N LYS A 316 -6.12 18.12 17.86
CA LYS A 316 -5.95 18.18 19.32
C LYS A 316 -6.89 17.22 20.03
N GLU A 317 -8.15 17.17 19.59
CA GLU A 317 -9.11 16.17 20.09
C GLU A 317 -8.72 14.74 19.74
N VAL A 318 -8.05 14.54 18.59
CA VAL A 318 -7.48 13.23 18.24
C VAL A 318 -6.35 12.85 19.21
N VAL A 319 -5.47 13.80 19.56
CA VAL A 319 -4.40 13.57 20.56
C VAL A 319 -5.02 13.24 21.92
N GLU A 320 -6.04 13.98 22.37
CA GLU A 320 -6.77 13.68 23.59
C GLU A 320 -7.40 12.27 23.56
N TYR A 321 -7.94 11.85 22.40
CA TYR A 321 -8.44 10.49 22.22
C TYR A 321 -7.31 9.46 22.32
N VAL A 322 -6.15 9.70 21.69
CA VAL A 322 -4.99 8.81 21.74
C VAL A 322 -4.51 8.61 23.18
N ASP A 323 -4.37 9.69 23.96
CA ASP A 323 -3.94 9.65 25.35
C ASP A 323 -4.94 8.96 26.28
N TRP A 324 -6.23 9.13 26.01
CA TRP A 324 -7.30 8.44 26.72
C TRP A 324 -7.30 6.94 26.36
N PHE A 325 -7.24 6.62 25.08
CA PHE A 325 -7.34 5.24 24.59
C PHE A 325 -6.13 4.40 25.00
N GLU A 326 -4.95 5.01 25.18
CA GLU A 326 -3.77 4.31 25.71
C GLU A 326 -4.05 3.67 27.09
N LYS A 327 -4.84 4.34 27.92
CA LYS A 327 -5.20 3.91 29.27
C LYS A 327 -6.33 2.87 29.25
N GLU A 328 -7.25 3.00 28.30
CA GLU A 328 -8.43 2.13 28.19
C GLU A 328 -8.19 0.84 27.41
N LYS A 329 -7.21 0.81 26.48
CA LYS A 329 -7.03 -0.31 25.53
C LYS A 329 -6.89 -1.69 26.19
N ALA A 330 -6.35 -1.75 27.40
CA ALA A 330 -6.18 -2.99 28.16
C ALA A 330 -7.52 -3.61 28.61
N SER A 331 -8.58 -2.81 28.72
CA SER A 331 -9.92 -3.25 29.13
C SER A 331 -10.69 -3.99 28.03
N LEU A 332 -10.27 -3.85 26.77
CA LEU A 332 -10.94 -4.48 25.64
C LEU A 332 -10.88 -6.01 25.74
N PRO A 333 -11.79 -6.76 25.11
CA PRO A 333 -11.70 -8.22 25.05
C PRO A 333 -10.80 -8.71 23.89
N TYR A 334 -10.14 -7.81 23.17
CA TYR A 334 -9.31 -8.11 21.99
C TYR A 334 -8.08 -7.20 21.91
N ASN A 335 -7.10 -7.62 21.12
CA ASN A 335 -5.85 -6.88 20.92
C ASN A 335 -6.06 -5.68 19.99
N VAL A 336 -5.41 -4.57 20.33
CA VAL A 336 -5.35 -3.35 19.54
C VAL A 336 -3.91 -2.85 19.57
N ASP A 337 -3.41 -2.38 18.44
CA ASP A 337 -2.02 -1.95 18.28
C ASP A 337 -1.87 -0.43 18.10
N GLY A 338 -2.95 0.33 18.31
CA GLY A 338 -2.94 1.78 18.16
C GLY A 338 -4.32 2.39 17.95
N VAL A 339 -4.32 3.60 17.39
CA VAL A 339 -5.49 4.35 16.94
C VAL A 339 -5.37 4.62 15.45
N VAL A 340 -6.45 4.43 14.71
CA VAL A 340 -6.54 4.88 13.32
C VAL A 340 -7.24 6.22 13.27
N VAL A 341 -6.61 7.18 12.60
CA VAL A 341 -7.13 8.52 12.39
C VAL A 341 -7.48 8.67 10.91
N THR A 342 -8.72 9.05 10.63
CA THR A 342 -9.26 9.14 9.27
C THR A 342 -9.85 10.53 9.04
N VAL A 343 -9.54 11.20 7.92
CA VAL A 343 -10.28 12.41 7.52
C VAL A 343 -11.72 12.03 7.21
N ASN A 344 -12.69 12.66 7.88
CA ASN A 344 -14.05 12.13 7.93
C ASN A 344 -14.78 12.17 6.57
N ARG A 345 -14.66 13.25 5.80
CA ARG A 345 -15.40 13.45 4.55
C ARG A 345 -14.78 12.73 3.34
N PHE A 346 -15.59 12.01 2.56
CA PHE A 346 -15.11 11.25 1.40
C PHE A 346 -14.62 12.12 0.24
N ASP A 347 -15.24 13.28 -0.01
CA ASP A 347 -14.76 14.20 -1.06
C ASP A 347 -13.38 14.79 -0.73
N LEU A 348 -13.08 14.98 0.56
CA LEU A 348 -11.75 15.38 1.02
C LEU A 348 -10.74 14.22 0.91
N GLN A 349 -11.16 12.99 1.19
CA GLN A 349 -10.32 11.80 0.97
C GLN A 349 -9.92 11.65 -0.50
N GLU A 350 -10.86 11.85 -1.43
CA GLU A 350 -10.59 11.82 -2.88
C GLU A 350 -9.61 12.92 -3.31
N ARG A 351 -9.79 14.15 -2.80
CA ARG A 351 -8.88 15.28 -3.06
C ARG A 351 -7.47 15.03 -2.54
N LEU A 352 -7.35 14.48 -1.33
CA LEU A 352 -6.06 14.13 -0.73
C LEU A 352 -5.40 12.98 -1.47
N GLY A 353 -6.18 12.01 -1.95
CA GLY A 353 -5.69 10.91 -2.77
C GLY A 353 -4.77 9.94 -2.03
N TYR A 354 -3.89 9.30 -2.80
CA TYR A 354 -3.10 8.15 -2.36
C TYR A 354 -1.62 8.31 -2.72
N THR A 355 -0.76 7.65 -1.97
CA THR A 355 0.59 7.29 -2.42
C THR A 355 0.54 5.93 -3.13
N SER A 356 1.68 5.41 -3.55
CA SER A 356 1.74 4.06 -4.14
C SER A 356 1.26 2.96 -3.19
N LYS A 357 1.30 3.17 -1.86
CA LYS A 357 0.98 2.14 -0.85
C LYS A 357 -0.08 2.54 0.18
N PHE A 358 -0.22 3.83 0.47
CA PHE A 358 -1.02 4.34 1.59
C PHE A 358 -1.95 5.49 1.16
N PRO A 359 -3.18 5.58 1.68
CA PRO A 359 -3.99 6.78 1.54
C PRO A 359 -3.34 7.96 2.27
N ARG A 360 -3.43 9.18 1.71
CA ARG A 360 -2.89 10.38 2.37
C ARG A 360 -3.80 10.88 3.50
N TRP A 361 -5.06 10.46 3.48
CA TRP A 361 -6.15 10.87 4.38
C TRP A 361 -6.37 9.94 5.58
N ARG A 362 -5.50 8.95 5.79
CA ARG A 362 -5.59 8.01 6.92
C ARG A 362 -4.22 7.68 7.48
N LEU A 363 -4.09 7.69 8.81
CA LEU A 363 -2.85 7.42 9.54
C LEU A 363 -3.12 6.49 10.72
N ALA A 364 -2.18 5.60 11.03
CA ALA A 364 -2.20 4.78 12.24
C ALA A 364 -1.23 5.36 13.27
N TYR A 365 -1.73 5.87 14.39
CA TYR A 365 -0.92 6.20 15.55
C TYR A 365 -0.67 4.92 16.36
N LYS A 366 0.58 4.47 16.41
CA LYS A 366 1.00 3.29 17.17
C LYS A 366 1.58 3.73 18.51
N TYR A 367 1.14 3.09 19.58
CA TYR A 367 1.75 3.30 20.90
C TYR A 367 3.18 2.75 20.90
N ALA A 368 4.03 3.35 21.74
CA ALA A 368 5.39 2.87 21.93
C ALA A 368 5.36 1.36 22.19
N THR A 369 6.07 0.62 21.35
CA THR A 369 6.09 -0.83 21.44
C THR A 369 6.82 -1.24 22.70
N GLU A 370 6.46 -2.39 23.28
CA GLU A 370 7.25 -2.97 24.37
C GLU A 370 8.72 -2.99 23.94
N GLN A 371 9.57 -2.35 24.74
CA GLN A 371 11.00 -2.37 24.55
C GLN A 371 11.61 -3.34 25.54
N ALA A 372 12.62 -4.09 25.09
CA ALA A 372 13.36 -4.99 25.96
C ALA A 372 14.86 -4.71 25.86
N ALA A 373 15.54 -4.82 26.99
CA ALA A 373 17.00 -4.76 27.06
C ALA A 373 17.57 -6.16 26.88
N THR A 374 18.58 -6.30 26.02
CA THR A 374 19.30 -7.56 25.84
C THR A 374 20.76 -7.32 25.51
N GLU A 375 21.61 -8.30 25.75
CA GLU A 375 23.03 -8.26 25.40
C GLU A 375 23.23 -8.54 23.91
N LEU A 376 24.00 -7.68 23.25
CA LEU A 376 24.45 -7.90 21.88
C LEU A 376 25.64 -8.88 21.87
N LEU A 377 25.43 -10.05 21.31
CA LEU A 377 26.44 -11.11 21.24
C LEU A 377 27.33 -10.99 20.01
N ASP A 378 26.77 -10.61 18.87
CA ASP A 378 27.49 -10.52 17.59
C ASP A 378 26.73 -9.65 16.58
N ILE A 379 27.37 -9.29 15.47
CA ILE A 379 26.74 -8.66 14.30
C ILE A 379 26.96 -9.52 13.06
N GLU A 380 25.87 -10.08 12.56
CA GLU A 380 25.85 -10.88 11.34
C GLU A 380 25.60 -9.98 10.11
N TRP A 381 26.29 -10.26 9.02
CA TRP A 381 26.17 -9.50 7.77
C TRP A 381 25.34 -10.27 6.75
N GLN A 382 24.14 -9.77 6.45
CA GLN A 382 23.24 -10.38 5.47
C GLN A 382 23.44 -9.74 4.10
N MET A 383 23.48 -10.56 3.05
CA MET A 383 23.53 -10.08 1.67
C MET A 383 22.11 -9.96 1.13
N GLY A 384 21.78 -8.83 0.54
CA GLY A 384 20.56 -8.66 -0.24
C GLY A 384 20.75 -8.99 -1.72
N LYS A 385 19.63 -9.07 -2.45
CA LYS A 385 19.56 -9.34 -3.90
C LYS A 385 20.38 -8.40 -4.80
N THR A 386 20.62 -7.16 -4.37
CA THR A 386 21.45 -6.16 -5.09
C THR A 386 22.91 -6.17 -4.62
N GLY A 387 23.30 -7.16 -3.81
CA GLY A 387 24.61 -7.26 -3.19
C GLY A 387 24.80 -6.40 -1.95
N LYS A 388 23.82 -5.55 -1.58
CA LYS A 388 23.90 -4.69 -0.39
C LYS A 388 24.01 -5.53 0.88
N LEU A 389 24.96 -5.19 1.74
CA LEU A 389 25.16 -5.80 3.03
C LEU A 389 24.39 -5.03 4.10
N THR A 390 23.56 -5.76 4.84
CA THR A 390 22.77 -5.22 5.95
C THR A 390 23.21 -5.86 7.26
N PRO A 391 23.59 -5.05 8.27
CA PRO A 391 23.95 -5.57 9.59
C PRO A 391 22.71 -6.05 10.34
N ARG A 392 22.83 -7.23 10.97
CA ARG A 392 21.81 -7.83 11.84
C ARG A 392 22.43 -8.13 13.19
N ALA A 393 21.85 -7.57 14.24
CA ALA A 393 22.23 -7.87 15.61
C ALA A 393 21.86 -9.31 15.95
N LYS A 394 22.81 -10.06 16.51
CA LYS A 394 22.59 -11.34 17.19
C LYS A 394 22.73 -11.12 18.68
N MET A 395 21.72 -11.48 19.44
CA MET A 395 21.56 -11.06 20.83
C MET A 395 21.22 -12.24 21.72
N ALA A 396 21.38 -12.05 23.03
CA ALA A 396 20.82 -12.98 24.00
C ALA A 396 19.29 -13.07 23.81
N PRO A 397 18.68 -14.26 23.94
CA PRO A 397 17.23 -14.41 23.81
C PRO A 397 16.49 -13.49 24.79
N VAL A 398 15.60 -12.67 24.27
CA VAL A 398 14.81 -11.73 25.08
C VAL A 398 13.35 -11.76 24.63
N PHE A 399 12.43 -11.70 25.59
CA PHE A 399 11.00 -11.65 25.29
C PHE A 399 10.58 -10.19 25.07
N VAL A 400 9.99 -9.90 23.91
CA VAL A 400 9.52 -8.56 23.54
C VAL A 400 8.30 -8.66 22.63
N ALA A 401 7.23 -7.94 22.95
CA ALA A 401 5.96 -7.98 22.20
C ALA A 401 5.51 -9.42 21.93
N GLU A 402 5.32 -10.18 23.02
CA GLU A 402 4.79 -11.55 23.06
C GLU A 402 5.66 -12.65 22.39
N THR A 403 6.89 -12.35 21.96
CA THR A 403 7.78 -13.39 21.38
C THR A 403 9.21 -13.28 21.86
N THR A 404 9.92 -14.41 21.93
CA THR A 404 11.36 -14.42 22.11
C THR A 404 12.07 -14.02 20.82
N VAL A 405 12.90 -12.98 20.91
CA VAL A 405 13.72 -12.46 19.83
C VAL A 405 15.19 -12.70 20.15
N GLN A 406 15.93 -13.19 19.15
CA GLN A 406 17.39 -13.34 19.21
C GLN A 406 18.11 -12.51 18.15
N HIS A 407 17.36 -11.94 17.20
CA HIS A 407 17.93 -11.15 16.13
C HIS A 407 17.12 -9.89 15.87
N ALA A 408 17.80 -8.78 15.64
CA ALA A 408 17.18 -7.50 15.30
C ALA A 408 17.92 -6.81 14.16
N THR A 409 17.20 -6.06 13.33
CA THR A 409 17.82 -5.25 12.28
C THR A 409 18.57 -4.07 12.90
N LEU A 410 19.74 -3.76 12.32
CA LEU A 410 20.47 -2.50 12.55
C LEU A 410 20.29 -1.54 11.37
N HIS A 411 19.39 -1.87 10.44
CA HIS A 411 19.04 -1.15 9.21
C HIS A 411 20.16 -1.08 8.19
N ASN A 412 21.23 -0.33 8.48
CA ASN A 412 22.33 -0.09 7.58
C ASN A 412 23.59 0.36 8.36
N VAL A 413 24.70 0.52 7.64
CA VAL A 413 25.99 0.91 8.23
C VAL A 413 25.94 2.29 8.89
N GLY A 414 25.23 3.24 8.28
CA GLY A 414 25.05 4.58 8.83
C GLY A 414 24.35 4.56 10.19
N GLU A 415 23.25 3.79 10.30
CA GLU A 415 22.52 3.62 11.56
C GLU A 415 23.34 2.87 12.62
N LEU A 416 24.11 1.85 12.22
CA LEU A 416 25.04 1.15 13.10
C LEU A 416 26.05 2.12 13.73
N ARG A 417 26.68 2.98 12.90
CA ARG A 417 27.63 4.00 13.35
C ARG A 417 26.95 5.09 14.19
N ARG A 418 25.79 5.58 13.76
CA ARG A 418 25.03 6.64 14.45
C ARG A 418 24.65 6.24 15.88
N LYS A 419 24.26 4.97 16.06
CA LYS A 419 23.92 4.41 17.37
C LYS A 419 25.14 3.97 18.17
N ASP A 420 26.34 4.05 17.58
CA ASP A 420 27.61 3.55 18.11
C ASP A 420 27.44 2.16 18.74
N VAL A 421 26.84 1.20 18.04
CA VAL A 421 26.58 -0.12 18.63
C VAL A 421 27.85 -0.97 18.62
N ARG A 422 28.18 -1.59 19.76
CA ARG A 422 29.39 -2.43 19.90
C ARG A 422 29.04 -3.79 20.51
N ILE A 423 29.77 -4.82 20.11
CA ILE A 423 29.59 -6.18 20.64
C ILE A 423 29.82 -6.16 22.16
N GLY A 424 28.92 -6.81 22.91
CA GLY A 424 28.88 -6.80 24.37
C GLY A 424 28.15 -5.61 24.99
N ASP A 425 27.55 -4.72 24.19
CA ASP A 425 26.64 -3.69 24.69
C ASP A 425 25.28 -4.28 25.08
N THR A 426 24.65 -3.70 26.11
CA THR A 426 23.23 -3.88 26.35
C THR A 426 22.46 -2.96 25.41
N VAL A 427 21.71 -3.54 24.49
CA VAL A 427 20.90 -2.84 23.50
C VAL A 427 19.43 -2.88 23.88
N ILE A 428 18.74 -1.79 23.60
CA ILE A 428 17.28 -1.70 23.68
C ILE A 428 16.72 -2.06 22.32
N ILE A 429 15.85 -3.06 22.30
CA ILE A 429 15.16 -3.51 21.09
C ILE A 429 13.66 -3.30 21.23
N GLU A 430 13.01 -3.19 20.08
CA GLU A 430 11.57 -3.18 19.96
C GLU A 430 11.16 -3.91 18.67
N LYS A 431 9.88 -4.14 18.47
CA LYS A 431 9.38 -4.60 17.17
C LYS A 431 8.71 -3.47 16.42
N ALA A 432 9.34 -3.01 15.34
CA ALA A 432 8.73 -2.07 14.41
C ALA A 432 7.42 -2.66 13.87
N GLY A 433 6.32 -1.92 14.09
CA GLY A 433 4.98 -2.36 13.74
C GLY A 433 4.57 -3.69 14.39
N GLU A 434 5.13 -4.04 15.55
CA GLU A 434 4.92 -5.30 16.31
C GLU A 434 5.42 -6.59 15.64
N ILE A 435 6.08 -6.47 14.47
CA ILE A 435 6.51 -7.63 13.69
C ILE A 435 8.04 -7.70 13.57
N ILE A 436 8.71 -6.61 13.19
CA ILE A 436 10.13 -6.65 12.79
C ILE A 436 11.00 -6.15 13.95
N PRO A 437 11.80 -7.02 14.60
CA PRO A 437 12.66 -6.56 15.69
C PRO A 437 13.78 -5.65 15.18
N GLN A 438 13.98 -4.51 15.85
CA GLN A 438 15.02 -3.53 15.54
C GLN A 438 15.75 -3.08 16.80
N VAL A 439 17.04 -2.77 16.66
CA VAL A 439 17.81 -2.10 17.72
C VAL A 439 17.45 -0.62 17.72
N VAL A 440 16.92 -0.13 18.84
CA VAL A 440 16.53 1.28 19.02
C VAL A 440 17.75 2.09 19.42
N ARG A 441 18.41 1.70 20.51
CA ARG A 441 19.55 2.41 21.11
C ARG A 441 20.41 1.50 21.98
N VAL A 442 21.63 1.95 22.30
CA VAL A 442 22.45 1.39 23.37
C VAL A 442 21.94 1.93 24.71
N LEU A 443 21.81 1.07 25.73
CA LEU A 443 21.27 1.46 27.04
C LEU A 443 22.21 2.39 27.80
N ASP A 444 23.51 2.07 27.81
CA ASP A 444 24.56 2.84 28.48
C ASP A 444 25.72 3.16 27.51
N PRO A 445 25.57 4.20 26.66
CA PRO A 445 26.57 4.54 25.66
C PRO A 445 27.87 5.11 26.25
N GLU A 446 27.84 5.64 27.49
CA GLU A 446 28.98 6.27 28.18
C GLU A 446 29.79 5.29 29.03
N ARG A 447 29.39 4.01 29.07
CA ARG A 447 30.11 2.95 29.77
C ARG A 447 31.60 2.93 29.37
N ALA A 448 32.50 3.00 30.36
CA ALA A 448 33.94 3.15 30.12
C ALA A 448 34.63 1.89 29.56
N ASP A 449 34.08 0.70 29.82
CA ASP A 449 34.60 -0.60 29.42
C ASP A 449 33.89 -1.20 28.18
N ARG A 450 33.31 -0.34 27.32
CA ARG A 450 32.70 -0.79 26.07
C ARG A 450 33.72 -1.43 25.13
N GLY A 451 33.24 -2.38 24.31
CA GLY A 451 34.03 -3.02 23.27
C GLY A 451 34.59 -2.04 22.23
N GLN A 452 35.39 -2.56 21.30
CA GLN A 452 35.85 -1.78 20.15
C GLN A 452 34.68 -1.52 19.18
N PRO A 453 34.72 -0.40 18.43
CA PRO A 453 33.80 -0.18 17.31
C PRO A 453 33.80 -1.37 16.34
N VAL A 454 32.64 -1.65 15.76
CA VAL A 454 32.46 -2.81 14.87
C VAL A 454 33.24 -2.59 13.57
N GLU A 455 34.13 -3.53 13.23
CA GLU A 455 34.83 -3.53 11.95
C GLU A 455 33.88 -3.93 10.81
N LEU A 456 33.82 -3.08 9.78
CA LEU A 456 32.96 -3.30 8.62
C LEU A 456 33.66 -4.24 7.61
N PRO A 457 32.96 -5.26 7.06
CA PRO A 457 33.52 -6.14 6.05
C PRO A 457 34.03 -5.35 4.84
N THR A 458 35.26 -5.63 4.41
CA THR A 458 35.86 -5.07 3.20
C THR A 458 35.81 -6.04 2.02
N VAL A 459 35.57 -7.31 2.30
CA VAL A 459 35.37 -8.40 1.33
C VAL A 459 34.02 -9.08 1.55
N CYS A 460 33.43 -9.54 0.47
CA CYS A 460 32.16 -10.23 0.46
C CYS A 460 32.28 -11.58 1.21
N PRO A 461 31.46 -11.84 2.25
CA PRO A 461 31.53 -13.08 3.01
C PRO A 461 31.10 -14.32 2.20
N SER A 462 30.41 -14.13 1.08
CA SER A 462 29.95 -15.23 0.22
C SER A 462 30.93 -15.58 -0.89
N CYS A 463 31.50 -14.60 -1.60
CA CYS A 463 32.33 -14.84 -2.78
C CYS A 463 33.73 -14.24 -2.72
N GLY A 464 34.11 -13.57 -1.63
CA GLY A 464 35.43 -12.97 -1.43
C GLY A 464 35.74 -11.71 -2.24
N ALA A 465 34.84 -11.28 -3.14
CA ALA A 465 35.03 -10.05 -3.91
C ALA A 465 35.15 -8.81 -3.01
N ALA A 466 35.99 -7.85 -3.39
CA ALA A 466 36.08 -6.57 -2.69
C ALA A 466 34.72 -5.85 -2.70
N LEU A 467 34.31 -5.34 -1.54
CA LEU A 467 33.04 -4.64 -1.39
C LEU A 467 33.19 -3.18 -1.80
N VAL A 468 32.15 -2.66 -2.45
CA VAL A 468 32.08 -1.26 -2.87
C VAL A 468 31.27 -0.49 -1.84
N MET A 469 31.81 0.65 -1.41
CA MET A 469 31.17 1.56 -0.48
C MET A 469 30.08 2.39 -1.17
N GLU A 470 28.97 2.60 -0.48
CA GLU A 470 27.85 3.44 -0.91
C GLU A 470 27.63 4.53 0.14
N TYR A 471 27.48 5.79 -0.31
CA TYR A 471 27.15 6.91 0.57
C TYR A 471 25.65 7.19 0.61
N ASP A 472 25.20 8.01 1.54
CA ASP A 472 23.81 8.49 1.63
C ASP A 472 23.47 9.36 0.41
N GLN A 473 22.45 8.94 -0.33
CA GLN A 473 22.06 9.58 -1.58
C GLN A 473 21.58 11.01 -1.36
N ARG A 474 20.97 11.36 -0.21
CA ARG A 474 20.55 12.74 0.08
C ARG A 474 21.77 13.63 0.23
N ARG A 475 22.77 13.19 0.97
CA ARG A 475 24.04 13.93 1.12
C ARG A 475 24.77 14.09 -0.20
N GLN A 476 24.79 13.05 -1.05
CA GLN A 476 25.33 13.16 -2.40
C GLN A 476 24.55 14.15 -3.27
N ASN A 477 23.22 14.12 -3.20
CA ASN A 477 22.37 15.03 -3.93
C ASN A 477 22.55 16.48 -3.45
N ASP A 478 22.68 16.71 -2.14
CA ASP A 478 22.93 18.04 -1.56
C ASP A 478 24.25 18.63 -2.07
N LEU A 479 25.32 17.83 -2.07
CA LEU A 479 26.61 18.22 -2.62
C LEU A 479 26.54 18.50 -4.13
N ALA A 480 25.86 17.64 -4.90
CA ALA A 480 25.67 17.83 -6.33
C ALA A 480 24.84 19.09 -6.64
N GLN A 481 23.78 19.36 -5.88
CA GLN A 481 22.97 20.57 -5.98
C GLN A 481 23.78 21.81 -5.60
N TRP A 482 24.59 21.74 -4.54
CA TRP A 482 25.49 22.82 -4.16
C TRP A 482 26.51 23.12 -5.26
N SER A 483 27.17 22.10 -5.83
CA SER A 483 28.13 22.30 -6.93
C SER A 483 27.46 22.95 -8.15
N LYS A 484 26.24 22.51 -8.51
CA LYS A 484 25.44 23.16 -9.57
C LYS A 484 25.10 24.62 -9.25
N ARG A 485 24.78 24.94 -7.99
CA ARG A 485 24.54 26.32 -7.54
C ARG A 485 25.79 27.19 -7.63
N VAL A 486 26.94 26.68 -7.18
CA VAL A 486 28.23 27.38 -7.27
C VAL A 486 28.59 27.68 -8.72
N GLU A 487 28.44 26.69 -9.60
CA GLU A 487 28.74 26.87 -11.02
C GLU A 487 27.78 27.88 -11.67
N ARG A 488 26.48 27.81 -11.35
CA ARG A 488 25.49 28.79 -11.81
C ARG A 488 25.83 30.21 -11.34
N GLU A 489 26.28 30.36 -10.10
CA GLU A 489 26.67 31.65 -9.52
C GLU A 489 27.95 32.20 -10.14
N LYS A 490 28.97 31.37 -10.37
CA LYS A 490 30.18 31.75 -11.12
C LYS A 490 29.82 32.26 -12.51
N GLN A 491 28.96 31.54 -13.22
CA GLN A 491 28.49 31.95 -14.54
C GLN A 491 27.69 33.26 -14.50
N LEU A 492 26.85 33.46 -13.48
CA LEU A 492 26.07 34.69 -13.31
C LEU A 492 26.96 35.89 -12.97
N ALA A 493 27.91 35.72 -12.06
CA ALA A 493 28.85 36.73 -11.62
C ALA A 493 29.77 37.19 -12.76
N ALA A 494 30.32 36.24 -13.53
CA ALA A 494 31.08 36.52 -14.75
C ALA A 494 30.24 37.28 -15.79
N LYS A 495 28.95 36.94 -15.93
CA LYS A 495 28.02 37.63 -16.83
C LYS A 495 27.65 39.05 -16.37
N GLN A 496 27.85 39.37 -15.10
CA GLN A 496 27.50 40.65 -14.47
C GLN A 496 28.73 41.48 -14.10
N SER A 497 29.94 41.01 -14.44
CA SER A 497 31.22 41.64 -14.07
C SER A 497 31.33 41.92 -12.56
N ARG A 498 30.78 41.02 -11.74
CA ARG A 498 30.90 41.07 -10.28
C ARG A 498 31.61 39.82 -9.78
N GLU A 499 32.10 39.88 -8.54
CA GLU A 499 32.59 38.67 -7.88
C GLU A 499 31.43 37.73 -7.54
N PRO A 500 31.63 36.40 -7.62
CA PRO A 500 30.63 35.41 -7.19
C PRO A 500 30.34 35.57 -5.71
N GLU A 501 29.05 35.57 -5.35
CA GLU A 501 28.68 35.55 -3.95
C GLU A 501 29.10 34.22 -3.30
N PRO A 502 29.63 34.24 -2.07
CA PRO A 502 30.05 33.02 -1.39
C PRO A 502 28.83 32.17 -1.04
N ILE A 503 28.75 30.97 -1.62
CA ILE A 503 27.74 29.97 -1.27
C ILE A 503 28.32 29.07 -0.18
N PRO A 504 27.69 28.97 1.00
CA PRO A 504 28.16 28.09 2.08
C PRO A 504 28.38 26.66 1.58
N GLU A 505 29.58 26.13 1.78
CA GLU A 505 29.95 24.77 1.40
C GLU A 505 29.33 23.76 2.39
N PRO A 506 28.62 22.72 1.91
CA PRO A 506 28.15 21.66 2.78
C PRO A 506 29.35 20.90 3.35
N PRO A 507 29.25 20.33 4.56
CA PRO A 507 30.29 19.45 5.07
C PRO A 507 30.56 18.32 4.07
N PRO A 508 31.84 17.94 3.86
CA PRO A 508 32.20 16.85 2.96
C PRO A 508 31.58 15.54 3.43
N LEU A 509 31.51 14.55 2.52
CA LEU A 509 31.13 13.20 2.90
C LEU A 509 32.14 12.66 3.91
N THR A 510 31.63 12.11 4.99
CA THR A 510 32.38 11.45 6.05
C THR A 510 32.01 9.98 6.11
N GLU A 511 32.69 9.21 6.95
CA GLU A 511 32.32 7.82 7.22
C GLU A 511 30.88 7.68 7.79
N LEU A 512 30.35 8.71 8.47
CA LEU A 512 28.96 8.69 8.95
C LEU A 512 27.95 8.75 7.81
N ASP A 513 28.37 9.21 6.63
CA ASP A 513 27.54 9.25 5.43
C ASP A 513 27.58 7.94 4.64
N GLU A 514 28.30 6.90 5.10
CA GLU A 514 28.27 5.57 4.48
C GLU A 514 26.90 4.90 4.71
N SER A 515 26.09 4.82 3.66
CA SER A 515 24.77 4.18 3.70
C SER A 515 24.84 2.66 3.58
N GLY A 516 26.00 2.11 3.22
CA GLY A 516 26.25 0.67 3.22
C GLY A 516 27.43 0.27 2.34
N ARG A 517 27.63 -1.05 2.25
CA ARG A 517 28.56 -1.67 1.30
C ARG A 517 27.80 -2.68 0.47
N TYR A 518 28.27 -2.92 -0.76
CA TYR A 518 27.66 -3.95 -1.61
C TYR A 518 28.71 -4.75 -2.37
N CYS A 519 28.36 -6.00 -2.66
CA CYS A 519 29.17 -6.88 -3.49
C CYS A 519 28.91 -6.59 -4.98
N PRO A 520 29.93 -6.20 -5.77
CA PRO A 520 29.74 -5.91 -7.20
C PRO A 520 29.78 -7.17 -8.07
N ASN A 521 30.09 -8.35 -7.51
CA ASN A 521 30.20 -9.59 -8.28
C ASN A 521 28.81 -10.10 -8.68
N PRO A 522 28.44 -10.06 -9.97
CA PRO A 522 27.12 -10.52 -10.42
C PRO A 522 26.91 -12.03 -10.23
N ALA A 523 27.99 -12.81 -10.21
CA ALA A 523 27.99 -14.25 -10.01
C ALA A 523 28.03 -14.67 -8.53
N CYS A 524 27.84 -13.72 -7.60
CA CYS A 524 27.86 -14.01 -6.17
C CYS A 524 26.74 -15.03 -5.79
N PRO A 525 27.07 -16.18 -5.17
CA PRO A 525 26.06 -17.19 -4.82
C PRO A 525 24.99 -16.67 -3.85
N ALA A 526 25.38 -15.85 -2.86
CA ALA A 526 24.41 -15.26 -1.95
C ALA A 526 23.47 -14.26 -2.66
N GLN A 527 23.96 -13.49 -3.63
CA GLN A 527 23.09 -12.64 -4.44
C GLN A 527 22.15 -13.47 -5.30
N LEU A 528 22.65 -14.56 -5.90
CA LEU A 528 21.82 -15.45 -6.72
C LEU A 528 20.67 -16.06 -5.91
N LYS A 529 20.94 -16.56 -4.70
CA LYS A 529 19.90 -17.05 -3.78
C LYS A 529 18.82 -15.99 -3.55
N GLU A 530 19.21 -14.79 -3.15
CA GLU A 530 18.28 -13.69 -2.87
C GLU A 530 17.53 -13.20 -4.11
N ARG A 531 18.19 -13.20 -5.27
CA ARG A 531 17.57 -12.85 -6.56
C ARG A 531 16.52 -13.88 -6.98
N LEU A 532 16.80 -15.18 -6.85
CA LEU A 532 15.84 -16.24 -7.13
C LEU A 532 14.65 -16.17 -6.16
N TRP A 533 14.91 -15.91 -4.88
CA TRP A 533 13.85 -15.78 -3.88
C TRP A 533 12.97 -14.55 -4.13
N HIS A 534 13.58 -13.41 -4.45
CA HIS A 534 12.86 -12.20 -4.85
C HIS A 534 12.05 -12.43 -6.13
N PHE A 535 12.64 -13.08 -7.14
CA PHE A 535 11.98 -13.41 -8.40
C PHE A 535 10.72 -14.25 -8.18
N ALA A 536 10.79 -15.27 -7.33
CA ALA A 536 9.69 -16.17 -7.00
C ALA A 536 8.56 -15.53 -6.18
N SER A 537 8.82 -14.41 -5.50
CA SER A 537 7.89 -13.85 -4.52
C SER A 537 6.55 -13.38 -5.13
N ARG A 538 5.49 -13.35 -4.30
CA ARG A 538 4.09 -13.04 -4.69
C ARG A 538 3.92 -11.69 -5.41
N GLY A 539 4.73 -10.70 -5.07
CA GLY A 539 4.72 -9.38 -5.72
C GLY A 539 5.37 -9.38 -7.11
N GLN A 540 6.10 -10.42 -7.46
CA GLN A 540 6.94 -10.53 -8.65
C GLN A 540 6.38 -11.62 -9.55
N MET A 541 7.10 -12.74 -9.77
CA MET A 541 6.63 -13.80 -10.66
C MET A 541 5.59 -14.74 -10.03
N ASP A 542 5.39 -14.67 -8.71
CA ASP A 542 4.34 -15.41 -8.00
C ASP A 542 4.42 -16.92 -8.28
N VAL A 543 5.60 -17.50 -7.95
CA VAL A 543 5.94 -18.90 -8.22
C VAL A 543 5.61 -19.74 -6.98
N ASP A 544 4.42 -20.34 -7.01
CA ASP A 544 3.99 -21.22 -5.92
C ASP A 544 4.94 -22.41 -5.73
N GLY A 545 5.23 -22.73 -4.47
CA GLY A 545 6.12 -23.83 -4.09
C GLY A 545 7.62 -23.50 -4.10
N LEU A 546 8.03 -22.36 -4.66
CA LEU A 546 9.44 -21.94 -4.72
C LEU A 546 9.83 -21.07 -3.51
N GLY A 547 9.79 -21.66 -2.32
CA GLY A 547 10.21 -21.01 -1.07
C GLY A 547 11.74 -20.98 -0.86
N GLU A 548 12.21 -20.20 0.10
CA GLU A 548 13.65 -20.03 0.40
C GLU A 548 14.39 -21.37 0.57
N LYS A 549 13.82 -22.31 1.35
CA LYS A 549 14.42 -23.64 1.57
C LYS A 549 14.50 -24.47 0.29
N VAL A 550 13.53 -24.35 -0.61
CA VAL A 550 13.55 -25.05 -1.90
C VAL A 550 14.63 -24.46 -2.79
N ILE A 551 14.77 -23.14 -2.81
CA ILE A 551 15.86 -22.46 -3.55
C ILE A 551 17.24 -22.88 -3.03
N GLU A 552 17.42 -22.94 -1.70
CA GLU A 552 18.66 -23.44 -1.10
C GLU A 552 18.99 -24.88 -1.55
N GLN A 553 17.99 -25.76 -1.57
CA GLN A 553 18.15 -27.13 -2.04
C GLN A 553 18.48 -27.21 -3.53
N LEU A 554 17.80 -26.42 -4.37
CA LEU A 554 18.04 -26.36 -5.81
C LEU A 554 19.45 -25.87 -6.13
N LEU A 555 19.93 -24.85 -5.42
CA LEU A 555 21.30 -24.33 -5.55
C LEU A 555 22.33 -25.35 -5.05
N ALA A 556 22.10 -25.97 -3.89
CA ALA A 556 23.00 -26.96 -3.32
C ALA A 556 23.14 -28.21 -4.20
N ALA A 557 22.08 -28.57 -4.93
CA ALA A 557 22.06 -29.68 -5.87
C ALA A 557 22.49 -29.28 -7.31
N ASP A 558 22.94 -28.02 -7.51
CA ASP A 558 23.34 -27.48 -8.82
C ASP A 558 22.26 -27.64 -9.91
N LEU A 559 20.99 -27.59 -9.49
CA LEU A 559 19.85 -27.70 -10.41
C LEU A 559 19.52 -26.37 -11.08
N VAL A 560 19.87 -25.26 -10.43
CA VAL A 560 19.57 -23.88 -10.83
C VAL A 560 20.80 -23.00 -10.65
N GLY A 561 21.26 -22.33 -11.71
CA GLY A 561 22.31 -21.31 -11.69
C GLY A 561 21.83 -19.92 -12.13
N GLY A 562 20.62 -19.83 -12.70
CA GLY A 562 20.00 -18.58 -13.13
C GLY A 562 18.48 -18.69 -13.24
N TYR A 563 17.83 -17.64 -13.74
CA TYR A 563 16.37 -17.61 -13.83
C TYR A 563 15.81 -18.61 -14.85
N GLY A 564 16.42 -18.77 -16.03
CA GLY A 564 15.95 -19.72 -17.05
C GLY A 564 16.02 -21.17 -16.59
N ASP A 565 16.97 -21.52 -15.73
CA ASP A 565 17.08 -22.87 -15.19
C ASP A 565 15.84 -23.29 -14.37
N LEU A 566 15.14 -22.33 -13.75
CA LEU A 566 13.86 -22.60 -13.09
C LEU A 566 12.87 -23.19 -14.09
N TYR A 567 12.74 -22.58 -15.26
CA TYR A 567 11.82 -23.02 -16.32
C TYR A 567 12.25 -24.33 -16.97
N ARG A 568 13.52 -24.70 -16.87
CA ARG A 568 14.05 -26.00 -17.34
C ARG A 568 13.95 -27.13 -16.31
N LEU A 569 13.51 -26.85 -15.08
CA LEU A 569 13.42 -27.87 -14.02
C LEU A 569 12.51 -29.04 -14.38
N HIS A 570 11.54 -28.85 -15.27
CA HIS A 570 10.69 -29.92 -15.79
C HIS A 570 11.49 -31.05 -16.45
N THR A 571 12.66 -30.75 -17.04
CA THR A 571 13.59 -31.73 -17.62
C THR A 571 14.37 -32.52 -16.57
N LYS A 572 14.40 -32.04 -15.32
CA LYS A 572 15.18 -32.60 -14.20
C LYS A 572 14.27 -33.18 -13.09
N ARG A 573 13.07 -33.66 -13.43
CA ARG A 573 12.07 -34.13 -12.44
C ARG A 573 12.61 -35.20 -11.49
N GLU A 574 13.38 -36.17 -11.99
CA GLU A 574 13.97 -37.21 -11.13
C GLU A 574 14.94 -36.63 -10.09
N ALA A 575 15.75 -35.64 -10.48
CA ALA A 575 16.66 -34.96 -9.58
C ALA A 575 15.92 -34.09 -8.55
N LEU A 576 14.76 -33.51 -8.92
CA LEU A 576 13.89 -32.82 -7.96
C LEU A 576 13.36 -33.78 -6.90
N LEU A 577 12.90 -34.98 -7.28
CA LEU A 577 12.38 -35.97 -6.34
C LEU A 577 13.45 -36.54 -5.41
N ALA A 578 14.73 -36.45 -5.79
CA ALA A 578 15.84 -36.81 -4.94
C ALA A 578 16.12 -35.78 -3.82
N LEU A 579 15.52 -34.59 -3.88
CA LEU A 579 15.68 -33.57 -2.84
C LEU A 579 14.96 -33.95 -1.55
N GLU A 580 15.57 -33.60 -0.43
CA GLU A 580 15.00 -33.86 0.88
C GLU A 580 13.62 -33.19 1.04
N ARG A 581 12.61 -33.96 1.49
CA ARG A 581 11.23 -33.48 1.67
C ARG A 581 10.58 -32.95 0.38
N MET A 582 10.96 -33.52 -0.78
CA MET A 582 10.35 -33.25 -2.08
C MET A 582 9.56 -34.47 -2.58
N GLY A 583 8.28 -34.57 -2.18
CA GLY A 583 7.37 -35.60 -2.71
C GLY A 583 6.77 -35.23 -4.07
N GLU A 584 6.21 -36.20 -4.78
CA GLU A 584 5.64 -36.03 -6.13
C GLU A 584 4.71 -34.82 -6.24
N LYS A 585 3.69 -34.74 -5.38
CA LYS A 585 2.74 -33.62 -5.37
C LYS A 585 3.42 -32.25 -5.20
N LYS A 586 4.47 -32.17 -4.38
CA LYS A 586 5.19 -30.92 -4.14
C LYS A 586 6.04 -30.53 -5.35
N ALA A 587 6.69 -31.51 -5.99
CA ALA A 587 7.43 -31.29 -7.23
C ALA A 587 6.50 -30.85 -8.37
N ASP A 588 5.35 -31.52 -8.52
CA ASP A 588 4.37 -31.18 -9.56
C ASP A 588 3.75 -29.80 -9.34
N ASN A 589 3.43 -29.43 -8.09
CA ASN A 589 2.97 -28.08 -7.75
C ASN A 589 4.02 -27.01 -8.04
N LEU A 590 5.31 -27.27 -7.73
CA LEU A 590 6.40 -26.36 -8.03
C LEU A 590 6.54 -26.15 -9.54
N LEU A 591 6.55 -27.23 -10.32
CA LEU A 591 6.66 -27.17 -11.77
C LEU A 591 5.44 -26.45 -12.39
N ALA A 592 4.24 -26.71 -11.89
CA ALA A 592 3.03 -26.00 -12.33
C ALA A 592 3.08 -24.50 -11.99
N GLY A 593 3.57 -24.14 -10.80
CA GLY A 593 3.75 -22.74 -10.39
C GLY A 593 4.76 -22.00 -11.27
N ILE A 594 5.86 -22.65 -11.66
CA ILE A 594 6.86 -22.11 -12.59
C ILE A 594 6.25 -21.93 -13.99
N GLU A 595 5.49 -22.89 -14.49
CA GLU A 595 4.87 -22.75 -15.82
C GLU A 595 3.83 -21.61 -15.82
N ALA A 596 2.99 -21.53 -14.79
CA ALA A 596 2.00 -20.48 -14.63
C ALA A 596 2.60 -19.07 -14.49
N SER A 597 3.87 -18.95 -14.08
CA SER A 597 4.52 -17.65 -13.95
C SER A 597 4.98 -17.06 -15.28
N LYS A 598 4.94 -17.79 -16.39
CA LYS A 598 5.39 -17.27 -17.70
C LYS A 598 4.53 -16.11 -18.21
N THR A 599 3.24 -16.06 -17.85
CA THR A 599 2.26 -15.10 -18.39
C THR A 599 2.00 -13.91 -17.44
N ARG A 600 3.00 -13.53 -16.63
CA ARG A 600 2.85 -12.47 -15.61
C ARG A 600 3.05 -11.05 -16.17
N GLY A 601 3.49 -10.94 -17.42
CA GLY A 601 3.73 -9.67 -18.09
C GLY A 601 5.02 -8.95 -17.69
N LEU A 602 5.39 -7.95 -18.49
CA LEU A 602 6.62 -7.19 -18.38
C LEU A 602 6.75 -6.44 -17.04
N THR A 603 5.64 -5.92 -16.49
CA THR A 603 5.64 -5.24 -15.19
C THR A 603 6.23 -6.12 -14.09
N ARG A 604 5.79 -7.39 -14.03
CA ARG A 604 6.24 -8.35 -13.03
C ARG A 604 7.68 -8.79 -13.31
N VAL A 605 8.05 -9.02 -14.57
CA VAL A 605 9.41 -9.40 -14.96
C VAL A 605 10.42 -8.32 -14.58
N LEU A 606 10.21 -7.06 -14.98
CA LEU A 606 11.11 -5.95 -14.65
C LEU A 606 11.33 -5.82 -13.13
N ALA A 607 10.24 -5.94 -12.37
CA ALA A 607 10.32 -5.90 -10.93
C ALA A 607 11.10 -7.13 -10.38
N ALA A 608 10.92 -8.31 -10.97
CA ALA A 608 11.52 -9.57 -10.56
C ALA A 608 13.05 -9.65 -10.81
N LEU A 609 13.55 -8.99 -11.87
CA LEU A 609 14.98 -8.98 -12.21
C LEU A 609 15.86 -8.35 -11.12
N GLY A 610 15.28 -7.55 -10.22
CA GLY A 610 16.01 -6.97 -9.09
C GLY A 610 17.03 -5.91 -9.52
N ILE A 611 16.77 -5.20 -10.62
CA ILE A 611 17.58 -4.10 -11.11
C ILE A 611 17.64 -3.01 -10.04
N ARG A 612 18.84 -2.47 -9.77
CA ARG A 612 19.05 -1.46 -8.74
C ARG A 612 18.16 -0.24 -9.03
N HIS A 613 17.56 0.36 -7.99
CA HIS A 613 16.62 1.49 -8.07
C HIS A 613 15.28 1.23 -8.79
N VAL A 614 15.13 0.13 -9.54
CA VAL A 614 13.89 -0.21 -10.25
C VAL A 614 12.99 -1.08 -9.37
N GLY A 615 12.01 -0.44 -8.72
CA GLY A 615 10.97 -1.12 -7.92
C GLY A 615 9.69 -1.40 -8.72
N SER A 616 8.68 -2.00 -8.09
CA SER A 616 7.40 -2.34 -8.74
C SER A 616 6.69 -1.15 -9.36
N THR A 617 6.74 0.03 -8.71
CA THR A 617 6.14 1.25 -9.26
C THR A 617 6.81 1.70 -10.56
N ALA A 618 8.15 1.76 -10.56
CA ALA A 618 8.92 2.12 -11.75
C ALA A 618 8.71 1.09 -12.86
N SER A 619 8.72 -0.20 -12.50
CA SER A 619 8.50 -1.31 -13.44
C SER A 619 7.15 -1.21 -14.14
N ARG A 620 6.08 -0.92 -13.39
CA ARG A 620 4.74 -0.73 -13.94
C ARG A 620 4.69 0.45 -14.90
N ILE A 621 5.20 1.60 -14.46
CA ILE A 621 5.23 2.84 -15.28
C ILE A 621 5.99 2.59 -16.59
N LEU A 622 7.15 1.95 -16.51
CA LEU A 622 7.98 1.63 -17.68
C LEU A 622 7.31 0.61 -18.58
N ALA A 623 6.69 -0.43 -18.02
CA ALA A 623 5.98 -1.44 -18.80
C ALA A 623 4.75 -0.87 -19.51
N GLU A 624 3.92 -0.09 -18.81
CA GLU A 624 2.76 0.60 -19.39
C GLU A 624 3.18 1.56 -20.52
N GLN A 625 4.25 2.33 -20.32
CA GLN A 625 4.72 3.32 -21.29
C GLN A 625 5.34 2.70 -22.55
N TYR A 626 6.14 1.63 -22.41
CA TYR A 626 6.93 1.07 -23.51
C TYR A 626 6.39 -0.26 -24.07
N GLY A 627 5.56 -0.98 -23.32
CA GLY A 627 4.83 -2.17 -23.78
C GLY A 627 5.66 -3.43 -24.00
N SER A 628 6.97 -3.32 -24.20
CA SER A 628 7.85 -4.46 -24.41
C SER A 628 9.26 -4.20 -23.91
N ILE A 629 9.97 -5.27 -23.55
CA ILE A 629 11.39 -5.18 -23.20
C ILE A 629 12.24 -4.65 -24.35
N ASP A 630 11.84 -4.92 -25.60
CA ASP A 630 12.58 -4.50 -26.79
C ASP A 630 12.46 -2.98 -27.00
N ALA A 631 11.27 -2.41 -26.78
CA ALA A 631 11.06 -0.97 -26.78
C ALA A 631 11.84 -0.27 -25.65
N LEU A 632 11.88 -0.86 -24.46
CA LEU A 632 12.70 -0.35 -23.34
C LEU A 632 14.20 -0.40 -23.65
N THR A 633 14.65 -1.48 -24.30
CA THR A 633 16.07 -1.65 -24.67
C THR A 633 16.48 -0.64 -25.74
N ALA A 634 15.57 -0.27 -26.64
CA ALA A 634 15.81 0.74 -27.67
C ALA A 634 15.83 2.19 -27.13
N ALA A 635 15.25 2.42 -25.95
CA ALA A 635 15.14 3.77 -25.37
C ALA A 635 16.49 4.28 -24.85
N SER A 636 16.77 5.55 -25.15
CA SER A 636 17.91 6.27 -24.57
C SER A 636 17.64 6.68 -23.12
N ILE A 637 18.72 6.96 -22.37
CA ILE A 637 18.62 7.47 -20.99
C ILE A 637 17.75 8.74 -20.94
N ALA A 638 17.91 9.65 -21.90
CA ALA A 638 17.13 10.89 -21.96
C ALA A 638 15.63 10.64 -22.20
N GLU A 639 15.26 9.65 -23.01
CA GLU A 639 13.86 9.26 -23.22
C GLU A 639 13.25 8.64 -21.96
N LEU A 640 14.02 7.80 -21.26
CA LEU A 640 13.60 7.21 -19.99
C LEU A 640 13.39 8.27 -18.89
N GLU A 641 14.15 9.37 -18.90
CA GLU A 641 14.03 10.47 -17.93
C GLU A 641 12.92 11.48 -18.26
N SER A 642 12.62 11.69 -19.54
CA SER A 642 11.87 12.88 -19.98
C SER A 642 10.37 12.67 -20.14
N PHE A 643 9.86 11.44 -20.05
CA PHE A 643 8.43 11.20 -20.25
C PHE A 643 7.61 11.63 -19.02
N GLN A 644 6.39 12.08 -19.28
CA GLN A 644 5.46 12.61 -18.29
C GLN A 644 4.22 11.73 -18.17
N ILE A 645 3.66 11.66 -16.96
CA ILE A 645 2.38 10.99 -16.67
C ILE A 645 1.41 12.08 -16.24
N ASP A 646 0.29 12.22 -16.95
CA ASP A 646 -0.76 13.22 -16.64
C ASP A 646 -0.26 14.68 -16.50
N GLY A 647 0.83 15.03 -17.20
CA GLY A 647 1.45 16.36 -17.14
C GLY A 647 2.33 16.59 -15.90
N ALA A 648 2.57 15.56 -15.09
CA ALA A 648 3.54 15.52 -14.01
C ALA A 648 4.76 14.67 -14.37
N GLU A 649 5.88 14.85 -13.65
CA GLU A 649 7.06 14.00 -13.77
C GLU A 649 6.70 12.53 -13.54
N SER A 650 7.19 11.63 -14.39
CA SER A 650 6.91 10.19 -14.34
C SER A 650 7.38 9.50 -13.05
N GLY A 651 8.19 10.19 -12.23
CA GLY A 651 8.89 9.60 -11.10
C GLY A 651 10.09 8.73 -11.52
N ILE A 652 10.40 8.64 -12.81
CA ILE A 652 11.63 8.02 -13.32
C ILE A 652 12.74 9.06 -13.34
N GLY A 653 13.51 9.12 -12.25
CA GLY A 653 14.67 9.99 -12.15
C GLY A 653 15.89 9.45 -12.90
N PRO A 654 16.96 10.27 -13.01
CA PRO A 654 18.18 9.93 -13.76
C PRO A 654 18.87 8.65 -13.26
N GLU A 655 18.80 8.39 -11.95
CA GLU A 655 19.37 7.17 -11.36
C GLU A 655 18.64 5.91 -11.81
N ILE A 656 17.30 5.95 -11.91
CA ILE A 656 16.49 4.82 -12.37
C ILE A 656 16.74 4.58 -13.86
N ALA A 657 16.71 5.65 -14.67
CA ALA A 657 16.95 5.59 -16.10
C ALA A 657 18.34 5.00 -16.42
N ARG A 658 19.40 5.51 -15.79
CA ARG A 658 20.76 5.01 -15.97
C ARG A 658 20.89 3.55 -15.52
N SER A 659 20.41 3.21 -14.33
CA SER A 659 20.54 1.84 -13.81
C SER A 659 19.80 0.82 -14.67
N LEU A 660 18.63 1.18 -15.21
CA LEU A 660 17.90 0.33 -16.13
C LEU A 660 18.66 0.18 -17.46
N TYR A 661 19.06 1.30 -18.06
CA TYR A 661 19.78 1.31 -19.33
C TYR A 661 21.05 0.46 -19.26
N GLU A 662 21.88 0.67 -18.24
CA GLU A 662 23.11 -0.09 -18.01
C GLU A 662 22.84 -1.59 -17.84
N TYR A 663 21.78 -1.97 -17.13
CA TYR A 663 21.40 -3.38 -16.98
C TYR A 663 21.00 -4.00 -18.32
N LEU A 664 20.09 -3.36 -19.06
CA LEU A 664 19.59 -3.86 -20.35
C LEU A 664 20.69 -3.98 -21.41
N HIS A 665 21.73 -3.16 -21.31
CA HIS A 665 22.88 -3.15 -22.23
C HIS A 665 24.08 -3.95 -21.72
N SER A 666 23.99 -4.57 -20.53
CA SER A 666 25.06 -5.42 -20.00
C SER A 666 25.01 -6.83 -20.57
N ASP A 667 26.18 -7.48 -20.72
CA ASP A 667 26.28 -8.88 -21.16
C ASP A 667 25.40 -9.81 -20.31
N LEU A 668 25.39 -9.59 -18.99
CA LEU A 668 24.57 -10.36 -18.05
C LEU A 668 23.07 -10.14 -18.29
N GLY A 669 22.64 -8.88 -18.39
CA GLY A 669 21.23 -8.54 -18.58
C GLY A 669 20.71 -9.09 -19.91
N GLN A 670 21.48 -8.94 -20.98
CA GLN A 670 21.14 -9.49 -22.29
C GLN A 670 21.05 -11.02 -22.27
N ALA A 671 22.01 -11.69 -21.62
CA ALA A 671 21.97 -13.14 -21.47
C ALA A 671 20.73 -13.60 -20.70
N ILE A 672 20.39 -12.95 -19.58
CA ILE A 672 19.19 -13.26 -18.78
C ILE A 672 17.91 -13.05 -19.59
N LEU A 673 17.78 -11.93 -20.31
CA LEU A 673 16.59 -11.63 -21.10
C LEU A 673 16.44 -12.60 -22.27
N ALA A 674 17.53 -12.97 -22.93
CA ALA A 674 17.52 -13.98 -23.98
C ALA A 674 17.12 -15.36 -23.43
N ASP A 675 17.63 -15.72 -22.25
CA ASP A 675 17.33 -16.97 -21.55
C ASP A 675 15.85 -17.06 -21.16
N LEU A 676 15.29 -16.02 -20.53
CA LEU A 676 13.87 -15.94 -20.18
C LEU A 676 12.96 -16.00 -21.42
N ARG A 677 13.35 -15.29 -22.49
CA ARG A 677 12.63 -15.31 -23.77
C ARG A 677 12.62 -16.72 -24.38
N ALA A 678 13.74 -17.44 -24.33
CA ALA A 678 13.84 -18.79 -24.86
C ALA A 678 12.93 -19.78 -24.11
N GLU A 679 12.72 -19.56 -22.81
CA GLU A 679 11.83 -20.38 -21.98
C GLU A 679 10.34 -19.97 -22.08
N GLY A 680 10.02 -18.97 -22.91
CA GLY A 680 8.65 -18.53 -23.18
C GLY A 680 8.06 -17.60 -22.12
N VAL A 681 8.88 -16.93 -21.32
CA VAL A 681 8.41 -15.89 -20.39
C VAL A 681 7.96 -14.68 -21.17
N GLU A 682 6.79 -14.15 -20.83
CA GLU A 682 6.20 -12.99 -21.46
C GLU A 682 6.96 -11.71 -21.08
N LEU A 683 7.57 -11.07 -22.08
CA LEU A 683 8.35 -9.83 -21.93
C LEU A 683 7.62 -8.61 -22.53
N THR A 684 6.28 -8.69 -22.54
CA THR A 684 5.35 -7.68 -23.06
C THR A 684 4.32 -7.31 -22.01
N GLU A 685 3.74 -6.13 -22.15
CA GLU A 685 2.59 -5.64 -21.40
C GLU A 685 1.56 -5.16 -22.43
N GLU A 686 0.28 -5.42 -22.21
CA GLU A 686 -0.75 -4.78 -23.00
C GLU A 686 -0.68 -3.27 -22.77
N GLN A 687 -0.24 -2.53 -23.80
CA GLN A 687 -0.30 -1.07 -23.74
C GLN A 687 -1.77 -0.65 -23.78
N PRO A 688 -2.14 0.42 -23.05
CA PRO A 688 -3.40 1.09 -23.30
C PRO A 688 -3.50 1.37 -24.80
N ALA A 689 -4.63 1.01 -25.42
CA ALA A 689 -4.80 1.10 -26.86
C ALA A 689 -4.30 2.48 -27.35
N PRO A 690 -3.33 2.53 -28.28
CA PRO A 690 -2.83 3.81 -28.78
C PRO A 690 -4.02 4.60 -29.34
N ALA A 691 -4.04 5.91 -29.07
CA ALA A 691 -5.04 6.79 -29.67
C ALA A 691 -5.03 6.56 -31.19
N ALA A 692 -6.19 6.25 -31.76
CA ALA A 692 -6.31 5.92 -33.18
C ALA A 692 -5.64 7.00 -34.06
N THR A 693 -4.87 6.59 -35.07
CA THR A 693 -4.17 7.51 -35.98
C THR A 693 -5.11 8.22 -36.96
N GLU A 694 -6.35 7.75 -37.06
CA GLU A 694 -7.43 8.35 -37.86
C GLU A 694 -8.69 8.43 -37.00
N GLY A 695 -9.41 9.55 -37.10
CA GLY A 695 -10.62 9.77 -36.32
C GLY A 695 -10.90 11.25 -36.09
N PRO A 696 -12.11 11.60 -35.62
CA PRO A 696 -12.53 12.99 -35.46
C PRO A 696 -11.77 13.74 -34.36
N LEU A 697 -11.03 13.03 -33.49
CA LEU A 697 -10.31 13.61 -32.35
C LEU A 697 -8.78 13.53 -32.47
N VAL A 698 -8.24 13.20 -33.64
CA VAL A 698 -6.78 13.12 -33.85
C VAL A 698 -6.10 14.42 -33.43
N GLY A 699 -5.14 14.31 -32.50
CA GLY A 699 -4.36 15.43 -31.98
C GLY A 699 -5.10 16.32 -30.98
N ARG A 700 -6.32 15.95 -30.57
CA ARG A 700 -7.14 16.69 -29.59
C ARG A 700 -7.00 16.09 -28.20
N THR A 701 -6.91 16.94 -27.19
CA THR A 701 -6.92 16.54 -25.77
C THR A 701 -8.28 16.82 -25.15
N LEU A 702 -8.88 15.80 -24.54
CA LEU A 702 -10.20 15.88 -23.92
C LEU A 702 -10.12 15.53 -22.44
N VAL A 703 -10.88 16.23 -21.61
CA VAL A 703 -11.05 15.92 -20.19
C VAL A 703 -12.50 15.51 -19.96
N VAL A 704 -12.72 14.42 -19.23
CA VAL A 704 -14.07 13.99 -18.84
C VAL A 704 -14.30 14.37 -17.37
N THR A 705 -15.39 15.06 -17.09
CA THR A 705 -15.75 15.48 -15.73
C THR A 705 -17.24 15.35 -15.47
N GLY A 706 -17.63 15.24 -14.20
CA GLY A 706 -19.00 14.96 -13.80
C GLY A 706 -19.37 13.49 -13.95
N THR A 707 -20.62 13.19 -13.61
CA THR A 707 -21.28 11.91 -13.84
C THR A 707 -21.97 11.97 -15.20
N LEU A 708 -21.55 11.09 -16.10
CA LEU A 708 -22.14 10.99 -17.42
C LEU A 708 -23.32 9.99 -17.37
N GLU A 709 -24.45 10.31 -18.00
CA GLU A 709 -25.66 9.48 -18.03
C GLU A 709 -25.59 8.33 -19.05
N ARG A 710 -24.83 8.49 -20.14
CA ARG A 710 -24.80 7.60 -21.31
C ARG A 710 -23.56 6.74 -21.42
N HIS A 711 -22.46 7.16 -20.80
CA HIS A 711 -21.18 6.46 -20.82
C HIS A 711 -20.54 6.48 -19.44
N SER A 712 -19.98 5.37 -18.97
CA SER A 712 -19.07 5.43 -17.84
C SER A 712 -17.82 6.24 -18.20
N ARG A 713 -17.11 6.76 -17.19
CA ARG A 713 -15.87 7.52 -17.42
C ARG A 713 -14.82 6.73 -18.19
N ASN A 714 -14.71 5.42 -17.91
CA ASN A 714 -13.79 4.54 -18.61
C ASN A 714 -14.21 4.34 -20.07
N GLU A 715 -15.50 4.12 -20.34
CA GLU A 715 -16.00 4.03 -21.72
C GLU A 715 -15.80 5.34 -22.49
N ALA A 716 -16.00 6.49 -21.85
CA ALA A 716 -15.73 7.78 -22.47
C ALA A 716 -14.23 7.95 -22.81
N HIS A 717 -13.33 7.50 -21.93
CA HIS A 717 -11.89 7.49 -22.21
C HIS A 717 -11.54 6.55 -23.38
N ASP A 718 -12.16 5.36 -23.43
CA ASP A 718 -11.97 4.40 -24.52
C ASP A 718 -12.49 4.96 -25.86
N LEU A 719 -13.63 5.65 -25.85
CA LEU A 719 -14.20 6.30 -27.03
C LEU A 719 -13.31 7.46 -27.53
N ILE A 720 -12.74 8.25 -26.60
CA ILE A 720 -11.76 9.30 -26.92
C ILE A 720 -10.54 8.68 -27.61
N ALA A 721 -9.98 7.61 -27.02
CA ALA A 721 -8.83 6.91 -27.56
C ALA A 721 -9.12 6.30 -28.93
N LYS A 722 -10.26 5.61 -29.09
CA LYS A 722 -10.71 5.01 -30.36
C LYS A 722 -10.93 6.05 -31.47
N ALA A 723 -11.25 7.29 -31.13
CA ALA A 723 -11.42 8.39 -32.08
C ALA A 723 -10.14 9.22 -32.33
N GLY A 724 -9.00 8.80 -31.75
CA GLY A 724 -7.70 9.43 -31.95
C GLY A 724 -7.35 10.57 -31.00
N GLY A 725 -8.17 10.80 -29.98
CA GLY A 725 -7.96 11.83 -28.97
C GLY A 725 -7.18 11.33 -27.76
N LYS A 726 -6.65 12.27 -26.98
CA LYS A 726 -5.98 12.02 -25.69
C LYS A 726 -6.93 12.34 -24.53
N ALA A 727 -7.31 11.34 -23.74
CA ALA A 727 -8.05 11.56 -22.50
C ALA A 727 -7.08 12.05 -21.40
N ALA A 728 -7.34 13.23 -20.84
CA ALA A 728 -6.55 13.84 -19.79
C ALA A 728 -7.35 13.90 -18.48
N SER A 729 -6.65 13.79 -17.35
CA SER A 729 -7.27 13.79 -16.01
C SER A 729 -7.57 15.21 -15.49
N SER A 730 -6.98 16.25 -16.08
CA SER A 730 -7.13 17.64 -15.64
C SER A 730 -7.21 18.65 -16.79
N VAL A 731 -7.96 19.73 -16.57
CA VAL A 731 -8.11 20.83 -17.54
C VAL A 731 -6.90 21.75 -17.48
N SER A 732 -6.31 22.01 -18.65
CA SER A 732 -5.18 22.90 -18.89
C SER A 732 -5.42 23.77 -20.13
N ALA A 733 -4.53 24.73 -20.41
CA ALA A 733 -4.58 25.52 -21.64
C ALA A 733 -4.39 24.68 -22.92
N ALA A 734 -3.88 23.45 -22.80
CA ALA A 734 -3.73 22.51 -23.90
C ALA A 734 -4.94 21.56 -24.07
N THR A 735 -5.99 21.72 -23.26
CA THR A 735 -7.23 20.95 -23.38
C THR A 735 -8.09 21.55 -24.48
N ASP A 736 -8.48 20.75 -25.48
CA ASP A 736 -9.36 21.19 -26.57
C ASP A 736 -10.84 21.14 -26.15
N TYR A 737 -11.24 20.04 -25.49
CA TYR A 737 -12.63 19.83 -25.07
C TYR A 737 -12.74 19.34 -23.62
N LEU A 738 -13.78 19.81 -22.93
CA LEU A 738 -14.23 19.24 -21.67
C LEU A 738 -15.58 18.54 -21.91
N VAL A 739 -15.66 17.23 -21.75
CA VAL A 739 -16.95 16.52 -21.71
C VAL A 739 -17.49 16.62 -20.28
N ALA A 740 -18.59 17.35 -20.12
CA ALA A 740 -19.17 17.66 -18.82
C ALA A 740 -20.51 16.96 -18.64
N GLY A 741 -20.56 16.02 -17.70
CA GLY A 741 -21.80 15.42 -17.20
C GLY A 741 -22.39 16.19 -16.02
N GLU A 742 -23.38 15.61 -15.36
CA GLU A 742 -23.95 16.17 -14.14
C GLU A 742 -22.86 16.37 -13.07
N LYS A 743 -22.92 17.48 -12.32
CA LYS A 743 -21.96 17.82 -11.25
C LYS A 743 -20.49 17.88 -11.73
N ALA A 744 -20.26 18.42 -12.93
CA ALA A 744 -18.94 18.62 -13.53
C ALA A 744 -17.91 19.39 -12.68
N GLY A 745 -18.33 20.10 -11.64
CA GLY A 745 -17.49 20.61 -10.55
C GLY A 745 -16.40 21.60 -10.98
N SER A 746 -15.30 21.65 -10.23
CA SER A 746 -14.20 22.62 -10.41
C SER A 746 -13.48 22.54 -11.76
N LYS A 747 -13.58 21.41 -12.47
CA LYS A 747 -13.02 21.27 -13.83
C LYS A 747 -13.83 22.02 -14.88
N LEU A 748 -15.16 22.12 -14.70
CA LEU A 748 -16.01 22.97 -15.53
C LEU A 748 -15.66 24.44 -15.36
N ASP A 749 -15.51 24.88 -14.11
CA ASP A 749 -15.13 26.26 -13.80
C ASP A 749 -13.75 26.59 -14.37
N LYS A 750 -12.80 25.64 -14.28
CA LYS A 750 -11.45 25.77 -14.85
C LYS A 750 -11.46 25.84 -16.38
N ALA A 751 -12.29 25.01 -17.04
CA ALA A 751 -12.46 25.04 -18.50
C ALA A 751 -13.04 26.37 -18.98
N GLN A 752 -14.07 26.88 -18.30
CA GLN A 752 -14.67 28.17 -18.63
C GLN A 752 -13.68 29.33 -18.49
N LYS A 753 -12.85 29.34 -17.43
CA LYS A 753 -11.79 30.35 -17.23
C LYS A 753 -10.69 30.31 -18.29
N LEU A 754 -10.36 29.11 -18.77
CA LEU A 754 -9.33 28.88 -19.77
C LEU A 754 -9.85 28.96 -21.22
N GLY A 755 -11.15 29.19 -21.42
CA GLY A 755 -11.78 29.26 -22.73
C GLY A 755 -11.84 27.90 -23.46
N VAL A 756 -11.76 26.79 -22.72
CA VAL A 756 -11.85 25.43 -23.25
C VAL A 756 -13.29 25.11 -23.63
N THR A 757 -13.50 24.45 -24.78
CA THR A 757 -14.85 24.16 -25.28
C THR A 757 -15.51 23.07 -24.43
N VAL A 758 -16.68 23.35 -23.86
CA VAL A 758 -17.43 22.38 -23.05
C VAL A 758 -18.46 21.67 -23.92
N LEU A 759 -18.46 20.34 -23.88
CA LEU A 759 -19.37 19.46 -24.60
C LEU A 759 -20.32 18.77 -23.62
N SER A 760 -21.61 18.70 -23.98
CA SER A 760 -22.53 17.74 -23.38
C SER A 760 -22.24 16.33 -23.90
N GLU A 761 -22.79 15.31 -23.25
CA GLU A 761 -22.67 13.92 -23.72
C GLU A 761 -23.21 13.72 -25.13
N GLU A 762 -24.35 14.33 -25.45
CA GLU A 762 -24.92 14.27 -26.80
C GLU A 762 -24.01 14.94 -27.83
N ALA A 763 -23.38 16.07 -27.48
CA ALA A 763 -22.43 16.75 -28.36
C ALA A 763 -21.13 15.94 -28.53
N PHE A 764 -20.71 15.22 -27.47
CA PHE A 764 -19.59 14.30 -27.51
C PHE A 764 -19.87 13.09 -28.41
N GLU A 765 -21.04 12.45 -28.29
CA GLU A 765 -21.48 11.37 -29.19
C GLU A 765 -21.56 11.82 -30.67
N GLN A 766 -22.07 13.04 -30.91
CA GLN A 766 -22.12 13.63 -32.25
C GLN A 766 -20.72 13.88 -32.83
N LEU A 767 -19.79 14.38 -32.00
CA LEU A 767 -18.40 14.60 -32.38
C LEU A 767 -17.70 13.29 -32.75
N LEU A 768 -18.08 12.20 -32.11
CA LEU A 768 -17.60 10.84 -32.38
C LEU A 768 -18.33 10.16 -33.56
N GLY A 769 -19.38 10.76 -34.12
CA GLY A 769 -20.17 10.18 -35.21
C GLY A 769 -21.13 9.06 -34.78
N LEU A 770 -21.39 8.90 -33.48
CA LEU A 770 -22.22 7.82 -32.92
C LEU A 770 -23.73 8.08 -33.10
N SER A 771 -24.15 9.32 -33.36
CA SER A 771 -25.57 9.71 -33.39
C SER A 771 -26.35 9.26 -34.65
N LYS A 772 -25.74 8.56 -35.60
CA LYS A 772 -26.40 8.10 -36.84
C LYS A 772 -26.91 6.65 -36.82
N LEU A 773 -26.57 5.85 -35.81
CA LEU A 773 -27.00 4.44 -35.75
C LEU A 773 -28.33 4.22 -35.00
N ALA A 774 -28.71 5.11 -34.09
CA ALA A 774 -29.94 4.95 -33.29
C ALA A 774 -31.25 5.24 -34.05
N ALA A 775 -31.19 5.86 -35.24
CA ALA A 775 -32.38 6.20 -36.03
C ALA A 775 -32.76 5.13 -37.07
N ASP A 776 -31.81 4.28 -37.50
CA ASP A 776 -32.06 3.23 -38.49
C ASP A 776 -32.46 1.89 -37.86
N GLU A 777 -32.21 1.67 -36.55
CA GLU A 777 -32.68 0.46 -35.84
C GLU A 777 -34.11 0.57 -35.27
N ARG A 778 -34.77 1.72 -35.44
CA ARG A 778 -36.20 1.93 -35.08
C ARG A 778 -37.11 2.07 -36.30
N ARG A 779 -36.74 1.50 -37.45
CA ARG A 779 -37.58 1.43 -38.65
C ARG A 779 -37.82 0.02 -39.14
#